data_AF-A0A8H4GNX7-F1
#
_entry.id   AF-A0A8H4GNX7-F1
#
_cell.length_a   1.000
_cell.length_b   1.000
_cell.length_c   1.000
_cell.angle_alpha   90.00
_cell.angle_beta   90.00
_cell.angle_gamma   90.00
#
_symmetry.space_group_name_H-M   'P 1'
#
loop_
_entity.id
_entity.type
_entity.pdbx_description
1 polymer ?
#
loop_
_entity_poly.entity_id
_entity_poly.type
_entity_poly.pdbx_seq_one_letter_code
_entity_poly.pdbx_strand_id
1 'polypeptide(L)'
;MEKNILDSLLDLEEEFYQEGYNLGATDGAQAGYTEGSVFAVEKGFEKFVELGRLYGKALVWAQRLADSDSSRNSSQESDRTDTRKSQPYNEDDLLLEPFVCKEMLRLPASSRLAKNLEILLELVDPASLPMQNTEEAVTDVDERLKGATIKAKLIQRALGEREDASDIHPDVKDAQIAGRIIVLMQGFIILLMLQRCGGLFPSSTMEYGLLIGLSPTGWQPTPAIYLALGLQPWNAKLIGAGFVGDHYSTGSIQAAHPPPHVRTTLAVSVQFQRKLISFKAVQRVTDPISEDCGPSVVCINHYANVLPYHFYRNISTSQVATTFGDTVVANGTSLQNIKSADFVVYDKERGLKILGTQPTYKYMFAVSDAVHEAPVYVAAQNKLYLSQLAPPAGYLPQLVVDLNQDPPTLSEFLSDPPVYAPNGGTFYNGRVVWGASGGNRSIGGTEQRPGLRTLDPETNKTVTLLNNYYGYYFNTVDDLAVHGKTGDIWFTDPQYSWFNKLTDTPPQLPSATYRYNPKSGAVFVVDDTLSQPNGIAFNPDYSIVYISDTGAVSGPVDPKFGHPGTPFNATGPRTIYAFDVSKDGTTASNKRPVYLSAGYVPDGLKVAANGYIVTGNGRGVDVLDPHGQLLLTIQTNYTVQNFAWTGPKLKTLWLMGSGGISKVEWDLAGQELK
;
A
#
# COMPACT_ATOMS: atom_id res chain seq x y z
N MET A 1 -52.20 7.12 35.94
CA MET A 1 -52.02 8.53 35.56
C MET A 1 -51.23 8.48 34.27
N GLU A 2 -51.94 8.51 33.14
CA GLU A 2 -51.34 8.45 31.80
C GLU A 2 -50.46 9.68 31.64
N LYS A 3 -49.14 9.49 31.39
CA LYS A 3 -48.26 10.59 31.03
C LYS A 3 -48.75 11.15 29.70
N ASN A 4 -49.07 12.43 29.71
CA ASN A 4 -49.66 13.12 28.58
C ASN A 4 -48.62 13.10 27.44
N ILE A 5 -49.03 12.66 26.25
CA ILE A 5 -48.16 12.59 25.04
C ILE A 5 -47.53 13.95 24.69
N LEU A 6 -48.15 15.03 25.18
CA LEU A 6 -47.70 16.40 24.98
C LEU A 6 -46.57 16.82 25.93
N ASP A 7 -46.39 16.15 27.08
CA ASP A 7 -45.32 16.47 28.02
C ASP A 7 -43.95 16.04 27.46
N SER A 8 -43.87 14.89 26.77
CA SER A 8 -42.64 14.45 26.08
C SER A 8 -42.25 15.30 24.87
N LEU A 9 -43.20 16.08 24.33
CA LEU A 9 -42.94 17.02 23.23
C LEU A 9 -42.39 18.36 23.73
N LEU A 10 -42.63 18.71 25.00
CA LEU A 10 -42.14 19.93 25.62
C LEU A 10 -40.66 19.80 26.06
N ASP A 11 -40.21 18.60 26.38
CA ASP A 11 -38.82 18.34 26.79
C ASP A 11 -37.90 17.97 25.61
N LEU A 12 -38.45 17.80 24.41
CA LEU A 12 -37.73 17.33 23.22
C LEU A 12 -36.57 18.26 22.81
N GLU A 13 -36.77 19.58 22.95
CA GLU A 13 -35.74 20.57 22.67
C GLU A 13 -34.58 20.47 23.67
N GLU A 14 -34.89 20.35 24.97
CA GLU A 14 -33.90 20.16 26.04
C GLU A 14 -33.13 18.83 25.85
N GLU A 15 -33.82 17.76 25.45
CA GLU A 15 -33.20 16.47 25.14
C GLU A 15 -32.22 16.57 23.96
N PHE A 16 -32.59 17.23 22.86
CA PHE A 16 -31.69 17.44 21.72
C PHE A 16 -30.53 18.37 22.05
N TYR A 17 -30.74 19.41 22.86
CA TYR A 17 -29.66 20.26 23.35
C TYR A 17 -28.68 19.48 24.22
N GLN A 18 -29.18 18.64 25.13
CA GLN A 18 -28.34 17.83 26.00
C GLN A 18 -27.61 16.73 25.22
N GLU A 19 -28.27 16.10 24.24
CA GLU A 19 -27.64 15.15 23.32
C GLU A 19 -26.52 15.82 22.52
N GLY A 20 -26.78 16.99 21.92
CA GLY A 20 -25.79 17.76 21.17
C GLY A 20 -24.61 18.21 22.04
N TYR A 21 -24.87 18.65 23.28
CA TYR A 21 -23.81 19.00 24.24
C TYR A 21 -22.96 17.79 24.62
N ASN A 22 -23.60 16.65 24.92
CA ASN A 22 -22.89 15.43 25.30
C ASN A 22 -22.07 14.86 24.13
N LEU A 23 -22.61 14.87 22.91
CA LEU A 23 -21.90 14.51 21.69
C LEU A 23 -20.70 15.44 21.46
N GLY A 24 -20.91 16.76 21.51
CA GLY A 24 -19.84 17.74 21.34
C GLY A 24 -18.75 17.66 22.41
N ALA A 25 -19.12 17.38 23.67
CA ALA A 25 -18.16 17.19 24.76
C ALA A 25 -17.36 15.89 24.59
N THR A 26 -18.00 14.81 24.13
CA THR A 26 -17.35 13.52 23.87
C THR A 26 -16.41 13.61 22.67
N ASP A 27 -16.87 14.20 21.58
CA ASP A 27 -16.08 14.44 20.37
C ASP A 27 -14.91 15.38 20.67
N GLY A 28 -15.13 16.44 21.46
CA GLY A 28 -14.09 17.36 21.90
C GLY A 28 -13.02 16.68 22.77
N ALA A 29 -13.42 15.80 23.69
CA ALA A 29 -12.48 15.04 24.51
C ALA A 29 -11.65 14.05 23.67
N GLN A 30 -12.29 13.37 22.71
CA GLN A 30 -11.62 12.43 21.81
C GLN A 30 -10.68 13.14 20.83
N ALA A 31 -11.11 14.27 20.26
CA ALA A 31 -10.30 15.11 19.39
C ALA A 31 -9.08 15.66 20.14
N GLY A 32 -9.27 16.21 21.34
CA GLY A 32 -8.19 16.73 22.18
C GLY A 32 -7.17 15.65 22.59
N TYR A 33 -7.63 14.44 22.92
CA TYR A 33 -6.73 13.32 23.19
C TYR A 33 -5.93 12.91 21.95
N THR A 34 -6.57 12.88 20.79
CA THR A 34 -5.92 12.51 19.52
C THR A 34 -4.89 13.55 19.12
N GLU A 35 -5.24 14.84 19.17
CA GLU A 35 -4.34 15.95 18.88
C GLU A 35 -3.15 15.96 19.84
N GLY A 36 -3.39 15.81 21.15
CA GLY A 36 -2.33 15.71 22.15
C GLY A 36 -1.40 14.52 21.93
N SER A 37 -1.94 13.37 21.53
CA SER A 37 -1.16 12.17 21.21
C SER A 37 -0.28 12.36 19.98
N VAL A 38 -0.83 12.94 18.91
CA VAL A 38 -0.08 13.25 17.68
C VAL A 38 1.04 14.24 17.96
N PHE A 39 0.75 15.31 18.71
CA PHE A 39 1.74 16.31 19.10
C PHE A 39 2.85 15.72 19.96
N ALA A 40 2.51 14.85 20.93
CA ALA A 40 3.48 14.19 21.79
C ALA A 40 4.44 13.29 20.99
N VAL A 41 3.92 12.53 20.02
CA VAL A 41 4.76 11.66 19.18
C VAL A 41 5.64 12.47 18.24
N GLU A 42 5.12 13.53 17.62
CA GLU A 42 5.93 14.43 16.78
C GLU A 42 7.09 15.04 17.56
N LYS A 43 6.81 15.61 18.75
CA LYS A 43 7.84 16.24 19.59
C LYS A 43 8.83 15.23 20.16
N GLY A 44 8.36 14.03 20.51
CA GLY A 44 9.23 12.93 20.96
C GLY A 44 10.20 12.49 19.85
N PHE A 45 9.71 12.35 18.62
CA PHE A 45 10.53 11.95 17.48
C PHE A 45 11.59 13.01 17.13
N GLU A 46 11.23 14.30 17.13
CA GLU A 46 12.19 15.41 16.91
C GLU A 46 13.37 15.35 17.90
N LYS A 47 13.07 15.15 19.19
CA LYS A 47 14.10 15.04 20.24
C LYS A 47 14.96 13.78 20.07
N PHE A 48 14.36 12.65 19.71
CA PHE A 48 15.07 11.39 19.50
C PHE A 48 16.05 11.46 18.32
N VAL A 49 15.62 12.07 17.21
CA VAL A 49 16.48 12.30 16.03
C VAL A 49 17.69 13.16 16.41
N GLU A 50 17.48 14.23 17.17
CA GLU A 50 18.57 15.12 17.57
C GLU A 50 19.55 14.43 18.54
N LEU A 51 19.07 13.65 19.50
CA LEU A 51 19.92 12.81 20.36
C LEU A 51 20.74 11.80 19.53
N GLY A 52 20.11 11.13 18.56
CA GLY A 52 20.79 10.21 17.65
C GLY A 52 21.88 10.89 16.81
N ARG A 53 21.62 12.12 16.35
CA ARG A 53 22.59 12.94 15.62
C ARG A 53 23.80 13.30 16.51
N LEU A 54 23.56 13.69 17.76
CA LEU A 54 24.61 14.01 18.73
C LEU A 54 25.41 12.76 19.12
N TYR A 55 24.76 11.61 19.30
CA TYR A 55 25.42 10.33 19.57
C TYR A 55 26.33 9.91 18.41
N GLY A 56 25.87 10.02 17.16
CA GLY A 56 26.69 9.76 15.98
C GLY A 56 27.92 10.66 15.91
N LYS A 57 27.77 11.98 16.16
CA LYS A 57 28.91 12.91 16.25
C LYS A 57 29.90 12.50 17.35
N ALA A 58 29.40 12.13 18.53
CA ALA A 58 30.21 11.71 19.66
C ALA A 58 31.02 10.43 19.34
N LEU A 59 30.43 9.44 18.68
CA LEU A 59 31.13 8.22 18.26
C LEU A 59 32.27 8.51 17.27
N VAL A 60 32.03 9.38 16.29
CA VAL A 60 33.07 9.79 15.33
C VAL A 60 34.21 10.51 16.03
N TRP A 61 33.92 11.43 16.95
CA TRP A 61 34.95 12.12 17.72
C TRP A 61 35.72 11.15 18.64
N ALA A 62 35.05 10.15 19.22
CA ALA A 62 35.68 9.16 20.09
C ALA A 62 36.67 8.28 19.31
N GLN A 63 36.27 7.82 18.12
CA GLN A 63 37.14 7.04 17.25
C GLN A 63 38.38 7.85 16.81
N ARG A 64 38.18 9.11 16.38
CA ARG A 64 39.28 10.01 15.97
C ARG A 64 40.25 10.32 17.12
N LEU A 65 39.78 10.27 18.37
CA LEU A 65 40.62 10.46 19.56
C LEU A 65 41.39 9.18 19.91
N ALA A 66 40.76 7.99 19.84
CA ALA A 66 41.41 6.70 20.09
C ALA A 66 42.56 6.41 19.11
N ASP A 67 42.39 6.77 17.84
CA ASP A 67 43.44 6.64 16.80
C ASP A 67 44.63 7.60 16.99
N SER A 68 44.48 8.64 17.83
CA SER A 68 45.57 9.55 18.16
C SER A 68 46.52 8.95 19.22
N ASP A 69 46.00 8.18 20.18
CA ASP A 69 46.78 7.55 21.25
C ASP A 69 47.55 6.30 20.77
N SER A 70 47.00 5.53 19.82
CA SER A 70 47.67 4.34 19.26
C SER A 70 48.97 4.67 18.52
N SER A 71 49.08 5.88 17.94
CA SER A 71 50.27 6.34 17.21
C SER A 71 51.44 6.80 18.08
N ARG A 72 51.24 7.00 19.39
CA ARG A 72 52.33 7.31 20.35
C ARG A 72 53.11 6.08 20.80
N ASN A 73 52.54 4.88 20.65
CA ASN A 73 53.19 3.63 21.06
C ASN A 73 53.98 2.94 19.94
N SER A 74 53.86 3.38 18.68
CA SER A 74 54.50 2.72 17.52
C SER A 74 55.80 3.38 17.04
N SER A 75 56.36 4.35 17.78
CA SER A 75 57.59 5.06 17.39
C SER A 75 58.90 4.47 17.95
N GLN A 76 58.95 3.15 18.15
CA GLN A 76 60.20 2.41 18.42
C GLN A 76 60.21 1.09 17.66
N GLU A 77 60.41 1.14 16.34
CA GLU A 77 61.15 0.15 15.55
C GLU A 77 60.93 0.42 14.06
N SER A 78 61.87 1.12 13.44
CA SER A 78 62.06 1.05 11.99
C SER A 78 63.52 1.30 11.65
N ASP A 79 64.24 0.24 11.31
CA ASP A 79 65.35 0.34 10.38
C ASP A 79 65.36 -0.89 9.45
N ARG A 80 65.68 -0.62 8.17
CA ARG A 80 66.03 -1.52 7.06
C ARG A 80 64.97 -1.98 6.04
N THR A 81 64.89 -1.17 4.98
CA THR A 81 65.06 -1.47 3.54
C THR A 81 64.69 -2.85 2.93
N ASP A 82 63.72 -2.76 2.00
CA ASP A 82 63.74 -3.12 0.56
C ASP A 82 63.99 -4.58 0.10
N THR A 83 63.00 -5.20 -0.55
CA THR A 83 63.02 -5.61 -1.99
C THR A 83 61.81 -6.47 -2.40
N ARG A 84 61.29 -6.22 -3.61
CA ARG A 84 60.20 -6.95 -4.30
C ARG A 84 60.61 -8.37 -4.76
N LYS A 85 59.67 -9.35 -4.71
CA LYS A 85 59.13 -10.07 -5.91
C LYS A 85 58.10 -11.20 -5.60
N SER A 86 57.15 -11.31 -6.54
CA SER A 86 56.34 -12.48 -7.01
C SER A 86 55.28 -13.16 -6.13
N GLN A 87 54.04 -13.08 -6.66
CA GLN A 87 52.78 -13.84 -6.45
C GLN A 87 52.93 -15.38 -6.30
N PRO A 88 51.93 -16.14 -5.74
CA PRO A 88 50.49 -16.04 -6.05
C PRO A 88 49.51 -15.99 -4.87
N TYR A 89 48.32 -15.50 -5.19
CA TYR A 89 47.14 -15.40 -4.33
C TYR A 89 46.60 -16.79 -3.98
N ASN A 90 46.37 -17.02 -2.70
CA ASN A 90 45.43 -18.02 -2.18
C ASN A 90 44.28 -17.28 -1.50
N GLU A 91 43.07 -17.73 -1.79
CA GLU A 91 41.80 -17.32 -1.21
C GLU A 91 41.73 -17.71 0.27
N ASP A 92 41.54 -16.73 1.15
CA ASP A 92 40.64 -16.75 2.31
C ASP A 92 40.89 -15.45 3.13
N ASP A 93 39.82 -14.91 3.75
CA ASP A 93 39.71 -13.62 4.47
C ASP A 93 39.57 -12.33 3.64
N LEU A 94 38.36 -12.12 3.10
CA LEU A 94 37.83 -10.78 2.80
C LEU A 94 37.21 -10.16 4.06
N LEU A 95 38.06 -9.58 4.92
CA LEU A 95 37.62 -8.57 5.89
C LEU A 95 37.44 -7.23 5.15
N LEU A 96 36.20 -6.79 5.02
CA LEU A 96 35.85 -5.45 4.51
C LEU A 96 36.38 -4.38 5.48
N GLU A 97 37.56 -3.83 5.21
CA GLU A 97 38.05 -2.67 5.94
C GLU A 97 37.35 -1.37 5.48
N PRO A 98 37.09 -0.41 6.37
CA PRO A 98 36.26 0.74 6.06
C PRO A 98 37.12 1.91 5.60
N PHE A 99 37.10 2.16 4.30
CA PHE A 99 37.93 3.15 3.61
C PHE A 99 37.76 4.60 4.12
N VAL A 100 36.63 4.96 4.74
CA VAL A 100 36.29 6.38 5.04
C VAL A 100 36.99 6.94 6.29
N CYS A 101 37.28 6.11 7.30
CA CYS A 101 37.91 6.61 8.53
C CYS A 101 39.42 6.87 8.41
N LYS A 102 40.09 6.32 7.38
CA LYS A 102 41.52 6.56 7.12
C LYS A 102 41.82 7.97 6.59
N GLU A 103 40.82 8.69 6.09
CA GLU A 103 41.00 10.04 5.49
C GLU A 103 40.72 11.21 6.47
N MET A 104 40.19 10.96 7.68
CA MET A 104 39.86 12.03 8.62
C MET A 104 41.07 12.48 9.47
N LEU A 105 41.26 13.80 9.61
CA LEU A 105 42.32 14.39 10.46
C LEU A 105 42.19 13.90 11.92
N ARG A 106 43.29 13.33 12.45
CA ARG A 106 43.41 12.91 13.87
C ARG A 106 43.26 14.11 14.80
N LEU A 107 42.60 13.90 15.95
CA LEU A 107 42.35 14.98 16.90
C LEU A 107 43.50 15.11 17.91
N PRO A 108 43.87 16.34 18.32
CA PRO A 108 44.90 16.54 19.34
C PRO A 108 44.40 16.04 20.70
N ALA A 109 45.15 15.14 21.34
CA ALA A 109 44.83 14.60 22.65
C ALA A 109 44.86 15.70 23.73
N SER A 110 43.68 16.11 24.19
CA SER A 110 43.48 17.05 25.31
C SER A 110 42.60 16.38 26.37
N SER A 111 43.04 16.36 27.63
CA SER A 111 42.28 15.78 28.75
C SER A 111 40.90 16.42 28.92
N ARG A 112 40.78 17.70 28.56
CA ARG A 112 39.50 18.44 28.59
C ARG A 112 38.56 18.03 27.45
N LEU A 113 39.11 17.68 26.29
CA LEU A 113 38.34 17.19 25.13
C LEU A 113 37.78 15.79 25.43
N ALA A 114 38.64 14.88 25.92
CA ALA A 114 38.25 13.53 26.31
C ALA A 114 37.11 13.53 27.35
N LYS A 115 37.24 14.34 28.41
CA LYS A 115 36.22 14.44 29.46
C LYS A 115 34.90 15.03 28.98
N ASN A 116 34.92 16.02 28.10
CA ASN A 116 33.68 16.56 27.52
C ASN A 116 32.98 15.55 26.61
N LEU A 117 33.76 14.72 25.92
CA LEU A 117 33.25 13.68 25.04
C LEU A 117 32.64 12.50 25.80
N GLU A 118 33.27 12.09 26.90
CA GLU A 118 32.72 11.09 27.82
C GLU A 118 31.35 11.51 28.37
N ILE A 119 31.25 12.75 28.85
CA ILE A 119 29.97 13.31 29.34
C ILE A 119 28.94 13.41 28.21
N LEU A 120 29.37 13.77 26.99
CA LEU A 120 28.46 13.82 25.84
C LEU A 120 27.87 12.44 25.55
N LEU A 121 28.71 11.39 25.53
CA LEU A 121 28.29 10.01 25.29
C LEU A 121 27.31 9.52 26.36
N GLU A 122 27.54 9.86 27.64
CA GLU A 122 26.64 9.51 28.74
C GLU A 122 25.26 10.18 28.57
N LEU A 123 25.22 11.46 28.16
CA LEU A 123 23.96 12.20 28.02
C LEU A 123 23.10 11.72 26.85
N VAL A 124 23.71 11.15 25.80
CA VAL A 124 23.02 10.74 24.57
C VAL A 124 22.98 9.24 24.36
N ASP A 125 23.43 8.44 25.35
CA ASP A 125 23.40 6.98 25.29
C ASP A 125 21.95 6.47 25.18
N PRO A 126 21.56 5.86 24.05
CA PRO A 126 20.20 5.38 23.83
C PRO A 126 19.74 4.35 24.86
N ALA A 127 20.66 3.57 25.43
CA ALA A 127 20.34 2.54 26.43
C ALA A 127 19.97 3.13 27.80
N SER A 128 20.32 4.39 28.04
CA SER A 128 20.13 5.08 29.33
C SER A 128 18.92 6.01 29.36
N LEU A 129 18.20 6.16 28.24
CA LEU A 129 17.04 7.05 28.12
C LEU A 129 15.80 6.42 28.79
N PRO A 130 15.01 7.20 29.56
CA PRO A 130 13.79 6.69 30.16
C PRO A 130 12.71 6.46 29.09
N MET A 131 12.13 5.26 29.07
CA MET A 131 11.09 4.86 28.10
C MET A 131 9.67 4.94 28.68
N GLN A 132 9.51 5.65 29.81
CA GLN A 132 8.25 5.77 30.53
C GLN A 132 7.53 7.05 30.09
N ASN A 133 6.20 7.00 29.95
CA ASN A 133 5.40 8.17 29.60
C ASN A 133 4.98 8.94 30.89
N THR A 134 5.96 9.50 31.59
CA THR A 134 5.74 10.35 32.78
C THR A 134 6.40 11.72 32.61
N GLU A 135 5.92 12.72 33.35
CA GLU A 135 6.45 14.09 33.29
C GLU A 135 7.94 14.14 33.67
N GLU A 136 8.36 13.29 34.61
CA GLU A 136 9.76 13.17 35.04
C GLU A 136 10.64 12.60 33.93
N ALA A 137 10.16 11.58 33.20
CA ALA A 137 10.89 10.99 32.08
C ALA A 137 11.06 11.97 30.91
N VAL A 138 10.02 12.75 30.61
CA VAL A 138 10.09 13.81 29.58
C VAL A 138 11.08 14.90 29.98
N THR A 139 11.06 15.31 31.25
CA THR A 139 11.97 16.32 31.79
C THR A 139 13.43 15.86 31.74
N ASP A 140 13.72 14.59 32.10
CA ASP A 140 15.07 14.01 32.02
C ASP A 140 15.62 14.03 30.59
N VAL A 141 14.80 13.63 29.60
CA VAL A 141 15.19 13.68 28.18
C VAL A 141 15.53 15.10 27.72
N ASP A 142 14.75 16.09 28.17
CA ASP A 142 14.98 17.50 27.83
C ASP A 142 16.25 18.06 28.47
N GLU A 143 16.52 17.75 29.73
CA GLU A 143 17.75 18.16 30.42
C GLU A 143 18.98 17.52 29.78
N ARG A 144 18.89 16.24 29.42
CA ARG A 144 19.98 15.52 28.72
C ARG A 144 20.26 16.09 27.35
N LEU A 145 19.23 16.34 26.54
CA LEU A 145 19.39 16.93 25.21
C LEU A 145 20.02 18.33 25.30
N LYS A 146 19.61 19.14 26.28
CA LYS A 146 20.21 20.46 26.53
C LYS A 146 21.67 20.34 26.95
N GLY A 147 21.99 19.43 27.86
CA GLY A 147 23.36 19.16 28.29
C GLY A 147 24.24 18.68 27.13
N ALA A 148 23.74 17.75 26.33
CA ALA A 148 24.43 17.17 25.19
C ALA A 148 24.74 18.23 24.12
N THR A 149 23.77 19.10 23.81
CA THR A 149 23.95 20.20 22.88
C THR A 149 25.06 21.15 23.32
N ILE A 150 25.12 21.48 24.62
CA ILE A 150 26.19 22.33 25.19
C ILE A 150 27.56 21.64 25.06
N LYS A 151 27.65 20.34 25.38
CA LYS A 151 28.91 19.59 25.30
C LYS A 151 29.40 19.45 23.86
N ALA A 152 28.51 19.17 22.91
CA ALA A 152 28.83 19.10 21.50
C ALA A 152 29.40 20.44 20.99
N LYS A 153 28.80 21.58 21.35
CA LYS A 153 29.32 22.90 20.99
C LYS A 153 30.72 23.18 21.55
N LEU A 154 30.98 22.77 22.80
CA LEU A 154 32.31 22.91 23.41
C LEU A 154 33.36 22.06 22.69
N ILE A 155 32.99 20.85 22.26
CA ILE A 155 33.86 19.96 21.49
C ILE A 155 34.14 20.56 20.11
N GLN A 156 33.12 20.96 19.36
CA GLN A 156 33.26 21.60 18.04
C GLN A 156 34.21 22.81 18.08
N ARG A 157 34.03 23.70 19.08
CA ARG A 157 34.93 24.85 19.28
C ARG A 157 36.36 24.45 19.60
N ALA A 158 36.56 23.42 20.42
CA ALA A 158 37.89 22.92 20.72
C ALA A 158 38.58 22.30 19.49
N LEU A 159 37.79 21.82 18.53
CA LEU A 159 38.27 21.22 17.27
C LEU A 159 38.44 22.22 16.12
N GLY A 160 38.00 23.47 16.31
CA GLY A 160 38.02 24.48 15.24
C GLY A 160 37.04 24.18 14.09
N GLU A 161 36.07 23.28 14.30
CA GLU A 161 35.00 22.99 13.36
C GLU A 161 34.05 24.21 13.34
N ARG A 162 33.78 24.79 12.16
CA ARG A 162 32.90 25.96 12.04
C ARG A 162 31.46 25.56 12.38
N GLU A 163 30.74 26.45 13.08
CA GLU A 163 29.28 26.35 13.21
C GLU A 163 28.69 26.66 11.81
N ASP A 164 28.27 25.63 11.07
CA ASP A 164 27.51 25.84 9.83
C ASP A 164 26.14 26.41 10.19
N ALA A 165 25.69 27.44 9.48
CA ALA A 165 24.39 28.08 9.73
C ALA A 165 23.18 27.17 9.42
N SER A 166 23.41 25.95 8.90
CA SER A 166 22.42 24.87 8.83
C SER A 166 22.27 24.08 10.14
N ASP A 167 23.16 24.26 11.12
CA ASP A 167 23.18 23.56 12.41
C ASP A 167 22.44 24.33 13.54
N ILE A 168 21.73 25.42 13.20
CA ILE A 168 20.85 26.17 14.12
C ILE A 168 19.43 26.09 13.59
N HIS A 169 18.58 25.28 14.24
CA HIS A 169 17.15 25.54 14.19
C HIS A 169 16.91 26.81 15.04
N PRO A 170 16.43 27.92 14.47
CA PRO A 170 15.99 29.04 15.27
C PRO A 170 14.83 28.57 16.15
N ASP A 171 14.77 29.19 17.33
CA ASP A 171 13.87 28.98 18.46
C ASP A 171 12.63 28.08 18.24
N VAL A 172 12.41 27.24 19.26
CA VAL A 172 11.27 26.34 19.51
C VAL A 172 9.92 27.09 19.65
N LYS A 173 9.71 28.22 18.96
CA LYS A 173 8.45 28.97 19.05
C LYS A 173 7.74 29.35 17.76
N ASP A 174 8.35 29.41 16.58
CA ASP A 174 7.56 29.70 15.36
C ASP A 174 8.26 29.19 14.10
N ALA A 175 7.72 28.14 13.47
CA ALA A 175 8.00 27.81 12.07
C ALA A 175 6.93 26.87 11.48
N GLN A 176 5.86 27.47 10.97
CA GLN A 176 5.06 26.91 9.90
C GLN A 176 5.91 26.76 8.61
N ILE A 177 5.71 25.64 7.93
CA ILE A 177 5.81 25.43 6.47
C ILE A 177 7.17 25.83 5.82
N ALA A 178 8.07 24.84 5.68
CA ALA A 178 8.78 24.47 4.44
C ALA A 178 10.00 23.58 4.75
N GLY A 179 10.13 22.45 4.05
CA GLY A 179 11.44 21.77 3.90
C GLY A 179 11.69 20.48 4.70
N ARG A 180 10.72 19.55 4.81
CA ARG A 180 10.95 18.19 5.35
C ARG A 180 11.17 17.15 4.24
N ILE A 181 12.29 17.23 3.50
CA ILE A 181 12.80 16.11 2.65
C ILE A 181 14.34 15.96 2.75
N ILE A 182 15.08 17.03 3.02
CA ILE A 182 16.56 16.99 2.95
C ILE A 182 17.21 16.35 4.20
N VAL A 183 16.54 16.34 5.35
CA VAL A 183 17.13 15.89 6.63
C VAL A 183 17.14 14.35 6.78
N LEU A 184 16.22 13.63 6.11
CA LEU A 184 16.14 12.15 6.18
C LEU A 184 17.32 11.46 5.46
N MET A 185 17.86 12.06 4.39
CA MET A 185 19.03 11.49 3.70
C MET A 185 20.32 11.64 4.51
N GLN A 186 20.48 12.73 5.26
CA GLN A 186 21.72 12.97 6.00
C GLN A 186 21.88 12.05 7.23
N GLY A 187 20.79 11.75 7.95
CA GLY A 187 20.82 10.81 9.08
C GLY A 187 21.09 9.37 8.67
N PHE A 188 20.51 8.92 7.55
CA PHE A 188 20.70 7.56 7.02
C PHE A 188 22.12 7.34 6.48
N ILE A 189 22.71 8.38 5.87
CA ILE A 189 24.10 8.35 5.40
C ILE A 189 25.08 8.26 6.58
N ILE A 190 24.84 8.98 7.68
CA ILE A 190 25.71 8.94 8.88
C ILE A 190 25.66 7.57 9.57
N LEU A 191 24.48 6.92 9.65
CA LEU A 191 24.35 5.58 10.23
C LEU A 191 25.04 4.50 9.36
N LEU A 192 24.92 4.60 8.03
CA LEU A 192 25.63 3.73 7.08
C LEU A 192 27.15 3.95 7.09
N MET A 193 27.63 5.16 7.35
CA MET A 193 29.07 5.44 7.51
C MET A 193 29.63 4.86 8.81
N LEU A 194 28.87 4.86 9.90
CA LEU A 194 29.27 4.28 11.19
C LEU A 194 29.36 2.74 11.15
N GLN A 195 28.48 2.09 10.39
CA GLN A 195 28.52 0.64 10.16
C GLN A 195 29.73 0.21 9.33
N ARG A 196 30.25 1.12 8.49
CA ARG A 196 31.53 0.91 7.84
C ARG A 196 32.64 1.02 8.87
N CYS A 197 32.80 2.08 9.66
CA CYS A 197 34.04 2.29 10.44
C CYS A 197 34.34 1.40 11.67
N GLY A 198 33.44 0.53 12.15
CA GLY A 198 33.65 -0.24 13.39
C GLY A 198 33.78 -1.75 13.22
N GLY A 199 35.00 -2.29 13.20
CA GLY A 199 35.28 -3.73 13.15
C GLY A 199 35.14 -4.50 14.48
N LEU A 200 34.49 -3.94 15.50
CA LEU A 200 34.42 -4.54 16.84
C LEU A 200 33.06 -4.27 17.50
N PHE A 201 32.02 -5.04 17.16
CA PHE A 201 30.89 -5.26 18.06
C PHE A 201 30.29 -6.68 17.93
N PRO A 202 30.05 -7.39 19.04
CA PRO A 202 29.32 -8.65 19.03
C PRO A 202 27.82 -8.44 18.76
N SER A 203 27.24 -9.38 18.00
CA SER A 203 25.91 -9.32 17.38
C SER A 203 24.71 -9.43 18.33
N SER A 204 24.76 -8.87 19.54
CA SER A 204 23.71 -9.05 20.57
C SER A 204 22.97 -7.78 21.00
N THR A 205 23.15 -6.65 20.31
CA THR A 205 22.49 -5.36 20.66
C THR A 205 21.58 -4.80 19.57
N MET A 206 21.30 -5.54 18.49
CA MET A 206 20.53 -5.02 17.35
C MET A 206 19.20 -5.75 17.13
N GLU A 207 18.37 -5.86 18.17
CA GLU A 207 17.00 -6.41 18.05
C GLU A 207 15.88 -5.36 18.17
N TYR A 208 16.20 -4.07 18.19
CA TYR A 208 15.20 -2.99 18.14
C TYR A 208 15.39 -2.12 16.89
N GLY A 209 15.11 -2.71 15.72
CA GLY A 209 14.97 -1.99 14.45
C GLY A 209 13.49 -1.68 14.19
N LEU A 210 13.07 -0.46 14.49
CA LEU A 210 11.73 0.04 14.19
C LEU A 210 11.60 0.27 12.66
N LEU A 211 10.83 -0.58 11.98
CA LEU A 211 10.35 -0.33 10.62
C LEU A 211 9.13 0.60 10.69
N ILE A 212 9.31 1.88 10.34
CA ILE A 212 8.18 2.79 10.10
C ILE A 212 8.20 3.21 8.63
N GLY A 213 7.19 2.77 7.88
CA GLY A 213 6.84 3.34 6.59
C GLY A 213 6.04 4.62 6.78
N LEU A 214 6.38 5.67 6.03
CA LEU A 214 5.63 6.92 6.00
C LEU A 214 4.47 6.81 4.99
N SER A 215 3.24 7.11 5.43
CA SER A 215 2.12 7.47 4.54
C SER A 215 1.94 9.00 4.55
N PRO A 216 1.46 9.65 3.48
CA PRO A 216 1.29 11.11 3.43
C PRO A 216 0.03 11.63 4.15
N THR A 217 -0.74 10.79 4.82
CA THR A 217 -2.08 11.17 5.30
C THR A 217 -2.30 10.82 6.77
N GLY A 218 -1.96 11.74 7.68
CA GLY A 218 -2.40 11.71 9.08
C GLY A 218 -1.85 10.57 9.95
N TRP A 219 -1.50 10.87 11.19
CA TRP A 219 -1.00 9.87 12.14
C TRP A 219 -2.15 9.00 12.65
N GLN A 220 -2.23 7.74 12.21
CA GLN A 220 -2.90 6.67 12.96
C GLN A 220 -1.88 5.59 13.35
N PRO A 221 -1.75 5.24 14.65
CA PRO A 221 -0.85 4.19 15.07
C PRO A 221 -1.39 2.82 14.64
N THR A 222 -0.58 2.06 13.88
CA THR A 222 -0.89 0.67 13.52
C THR A 222 -0.70 -0.28 14.71
N PRO A 223 -1.33 -1.48 14.71
CA PRO A 223 -1.24 -2.46 15.79
C PRO A 223 0.19 -2.96 16.12
N ALA A 224 1.16 -2.66 15.26
CA ALA A 224 2.57 -3.00 15.47
C ALA A 224 3.21 -2.29 16.68
N ILE A 225 2.65 -1.16 17.13
CA ILE A 225 3.17 -0.39 18.27
C ILE A 225 2.87 -1.09 19.62
N TYR A 226 1.78 -1.83 19.74
CA TYR A 226 1.42 -2.52 20.98
C TYR A 226 2.37 -3.69 21.32
N LEU A 227 2.94 -4.35 20.31
CA LEU A 227 3.89 -5.45 20.53
C LEU A 227 5.29 -4.96 20.91
N ALA A 228 5.70 -3.77 20.48
CA ALA A 228 7.02 -3.21 20.80
C ALA A 228 7.11 -2.61 22.22
N LEU A 229 5.97 -2.25 22.83
CA LEU A 229 5.90 -1.57 24.13
C LEU A 229 5.40 -2.45 25.30
N GLY A 230 5.12 -3.73 25.08
CA GLY A 230 4.78 -4.66 26.18
C GLY A 230 3.46 -4.36 26.91
N LEU A 231 2.53 -3.64 26.30
CA LEU A 231 1.20 -3.39 26.86
C LEU A 231 0.23 -4.49 26.40
N GLN A 232 -0.32 -5.27 27.33
CA GLN A 232 -1.38 -6.23 27.03
C GLN A 232 -2.73 -5.54 26.77
N PRO A 233 -3.50 -5.97 25.76
CA PRO A 233 -4.88 -5.50 25.60
C PRO A 233 -5.80 -6.18 26.62
N TRP A 234 -6.53 -5.37 27.40
CA TRP A 234 -7.65 -5.84 28.21
C TRP A 234 -8.83 -6.21 27.30
N ASN A 235 -9.11 -7.50 27.19
CA ASN A 235 -10.36 -8.01 26.63
C ASN A 235 -11.49 -7.87 27.65
N ALA A 236 -12.36 -6.88 27.48
CA ALA A 236 -13.65 -6.85 28.17
C ALA A 236 -14.69 -7.64 27.36
N LYS A 237 -14.94 -8.89 27.77
CA LYS A 237 -16.16 -9.63 27.42
C LYS A 237 -17.32 -9.05 28.22
N LEU A 238 -18.20 -8.29 27.58
CA LEU A 238 -19.55 -8.04 28.09
C LEU A 238 -20.43 -9.22 27.69
N ILE A 239 -20.66 -10.14 28.63
CA ILE A 239 -21.77 -11.09 28.59
C ILE A 239 -22.94 -10.42 29.28
N GLY A 240 -23.97 -10.08 28.51
CA GLY A 240 -25.28 -9.75 29.03
C GLY A 240 -26.03 -11.03 29.38
N ALA A 241 -26.35 -11.21 30.66
CA ALA A 241 -27.46 -12.06 31.11
C ALA A 241 -28.09 -11.37 32.32
N GLY A 242 -29.35 -10.98 32.18
CA GLY A 242 -30.11 -10.31 33.24
C GLY A 242 -30.40 -11.23 34.42
N PHE A 243 -30.76 -10.63 35.55
CA PHE A 243 -31.96 -10.94 36.34
C PHE A 243 -32.03 -9.97 37.54
N VAL A 244 -33.16 -9.26 37.61
CA VAL A 244 -33.97 -8.86 38.78
C VAL A 244 -33.25 -8.82 40.14
N GLY A 245 -33.25 -7.64 40.76
CA GLY A 245 -32.84 -7.46 42.15
C GLY A 245 -33.84 -8.02 43.15
N ASP A 246 -33.35 -8.38 44.33
CA ASP A 246 -34.14 -8.33 45.55
C ASP A 246 -33.27 -8.34 46.84
N HIS A 247 -33.94 -7.93 47.90
CA HIS A 247 -33.53 -7.37 49.18
C HIS A 247 -32.73 -8.23 50.20
N TYR A 248 -32.06 -7.49 51.12
CA TYR A 248 -31.79 -7.71 52.56
C TYR A 248 -31.44 -9.12 53.10
N SER A 249 -30.33 -9.24 53.84
CA SER A 249 -30.35 -9.34 55.31
C SER A 249 -28.97 -9.65 55.94
N THR A 250 -28.87 -9.18 57.18
CA THR A 250 -27.79 -9.22 58.17
C THR A 250 -27.44 -10.62 58.71
N GLY A 251 -26.17 -10.86 59.05
CA GLY A 251 -25.73 -12.03 59.83
C GLY A 251 -24.30 -11.89 60.36
N SER A 252 -24.11 -12.16 61.64
CA SER A 252 -23.07 -11.66 62.54
C SER A 252 -22.09 -12.73 63.05
N ILE A 253 -20.83 -12.34 63.35
CA ILE A 253 -19.94 -12.81 64.46
C ILE A 253 -19.36 -14.26 64.30
N GLN A 254 -18.13 -14.70 64.65
CA GLN A 254 -17.01 -14.39 65.58
C GLN A 254 -15.74 -15.12 65.03
N ALA A 255 -14.57 -14.47 64.87
CA ALA A 255 -13.43 -14.40 65.79
C ALA A 255 -12.88 -15.71 66.42
N ALA A 256 -11.70 -16.14 65.97
CA ALA A 256 -10.69 -16.84 66.79
C ALA A 256 -9.26 -16.48 66.31
N HIS A 257 -8.44 -16.01 67.24
CA HIS A 257 -7.00 -15.67 67.19
C HIS A 257 -6.29 -16.50 68.29
N PRO A 258 -4.94 -16.52 68.48
CA PRO A 258 -3.77 -15.97 67.74
C PRO A 258 -2.58 -17.01 67.68
N PRO A 259 -1.26 -16.68 67.75
CA PRO A 259 -0.26 -15.90 66.94
C PRO A 259 0.94 -16.83 66.50
N PRO A 260 2.21 -16.40 66.18
CA PRO A 260 2.84 -15.08 65.95
C PRO A 260 3.67 -14.94 64.64
N HIS A 261 4.18 -13.72 64.42
CA HIS A 261 5.06 -13.23 63.35
C HIS A 261 6.34 -14.05 63.05
N VAL A 262 6.66 -14.23 61.75
CA VAL A 262 8.04 -14.19 61.18
C VAL A 262 7.98 -13.69 59.74
N ARG A 263 8.84 -12.72 59.38
CA ARG A 263 9.15 -12.31 58.00
C ARG A 263 9.90 -13.45 57.29
N THR A 264 9.41 -13.90 56.13
CA THR A 264 10.28 -14.61 55.18
C THR A 264 9.90 -14.32 53.74
N THR A 265 10.92 -13.88 53.01
CA THR A 265 11.08 -13.71 51.57
C THR A 265 10.54 -14.90 50.79
N LEU A 266 9.67 -14.68 49.81
CA LEU A 266 9.32 -15.69 48.81
C LEU A 266 9.99 -15.29 47.49
N ALA A 267 11.14 -15.90 47.25
CA ALA A 267 11.79 -15.94 45.96
C ALA A 267 10.94 -16.81 45.01
N VAL A 268 10.38 -16.22 43.97
CA VAL A 268 9.88 -16.98 42.82
C VAL A 268 11.06 -17.13 41.85
N SER A 269 11.70 -18.29 41.91
CA SER A 269 12.71 -18.70 40.93
C SER A 269 12.00 -19.08 39.64
N VAL A 270 12.02 -18.20 38.64
CA VAL A 270 11.69 -18.57 37.26
C VAL A 270 12.98 -19.04 36.60
N GLN A 271 13.21 -20.35 36.59
CA GLN A 271 14.24 -20.95 35.74
C GLN A 271 13.79 -20.83 34.27
N PHE A 272 14.22 -19.76 33.60
CA PHE A 272 14.27 -19.74 32.14
C PHE A 272 15.42 -20.65 31.71
N GLN A 273 15.13 -21.89 31.33
CA GLN A 273 16.03 -22.62 30.44
C GLN A 273 16.10 -21.84 29.12
N ARG A 274 17.17 -21.04 28.95
CA ARG A 274 17.58 -20.51 27.66
C ARG A 274 17.93 -21.69 26.75
N LYS A 275 16.95 -22.24 26.03
CA LYS A 275 17.22 -22.85 24.73
C LYS A 275 17.66 -21.72 23.81
N LEU A 276 18.97 -21.50 23.73
CA LEU A 276 19.61 -20.77 22.65
C LEU A 276 19.28 -21.53 21.35
N ILE A 277 18.15 -21.21 20.73
CA ILE A 277 17.96 -21.48 19.32
C ILE A 277 18.87 -20.48 18.62
N SER A 278 20.05 -20.94 18.24
CA SER A 278 20.93 -20.23 17.33
C SER A 278 20.22 -20.13 15.98
N PHE A 279 19.49 -19.03 15.75
CA PHE A 279 19.10 -18.65 14.40
C PHE A 279 20.35 -18.12 13.69
N LYS A 280 21.25 -19.02 13.29
CA LYS A 280 22.06 -18.79 12.10
C LYS A 280 21.16 -18.97 10.87
N ALA A 281 20.18 -18.08 10.71
CA ALA A 281 19.58 -17.88 9.40
C ALA A 281 20.63 -17.11 8.58
N VAL A 282 21.60 -17.84 8.02
CA VAL A 282 22.27 -17.34 6.82
C VAL A 282 21.13 -17.17 5.84
N GLN A 283 20.74 -15.93 5.55
CA GLN A 283 19.73 -15.65 4.55
C GLN A 283 20.34 -16.06 3.21
N ARG A 284 20.18 -17.35 2.88
CA ARG A 284 20.68 -17.91 1.63
C ARG A 284 19.86 -17.28 0.51
N VAL A 285 20.54 -16.96 -0.59
CA VAL A 285 19.88 -16.67 -1.86
C VAL A 285 18.80 -17.73 -2.10
N THR A 286 17.63 -17.31 -2.58
CA THR A 286 16.59 -18.23 -3.01
C THR A 286 17.12 -19.08 -4.16
N ASP A 287 17.36 -20.37 -3.90
CA ASP A 287 17.92 -21.30 -4.87
C ASP A 287 17.21 -22.66 -4.81
N PRO A 288 16.59 -23.13 -5.90
CA PRO A 288 16.37 -22.40 -7.14
C PRO A 288 15.36 -21.26 -6.96
N ILE A 289 15.48 -20.17 -7.74
CA ILE A 289 14.52 -19.04 -7.73
C ILE A 289 13.12 -19.50 -8.13
N SER A 290 13.05 -20.43 -9.08
CA SER A 290 11.80 -20.98 -9.59
C SER A 290 11.94 -22.46 -9.92
N GLU A 291 10.80 -23.14 -9.99
CA GLU A 291 10.71 -24.55 -10.35
C GLU A 291 9.53 -24.80 -11.31
N ASP A 292 9.62 -25.86 -12.11
CA ASP A 292 8.51 -26.32 -12.94
C ASP A 292 7.42 -26.95 -12.06
N CYS A 293 6.21 -26.46 -12.20
CA CYS A 293 5.04 -26.88 -11.45
C CYS A 293 3.95 -27.50 -12.34
N GLY A 294 4.22 -27.66 -13.63
CA GLY A 294 3.29 -28.24 -14.60
C GLY A 294 3.40 -27.59 -15.99
N PRO A 295 2.63 -28.08 -16.97
CA PRO A 295 2.66 -27.55 -18.32
C PRO A 295 2.37 -26.04 -18.35
N SER A 296 3.37 -25.24 -18.74
CA SER A 296 3.31 -23.77 -18.74
C SER A 296 3.08 -23.12 -17.36
N VAL A 297 3.34 -23.85 -16.27
CA VAL A 297 3.21 -23.38 -14.89
C VAL A 297 4.57 -23.36 -14.22
N VAL A 298 5.00 -22.19 -13.76
CA VAL A 298 6.25 -22.02 -13.01
C VAL A 298 5.93 -21.51 -11.61
N CYS A 299 6.46 -22.18 -10.58
CA CYS A 299 6.37 -21.70 -9.20
C CYS A 299 7.61 -20.89 -8.82
N ILE A 300 7.40 -19.77 -8.14
CA ILE A 300 8.45 -18.93 -7.56
C ILE A 300 8.68 -19.36 -6.11
N ASN A 301 9.89 -19.77 -5.79
CA ASN A 301 10.23 -20.18 -4.43
C ASN A 301 10.38 -18.96 -3.53
N HIS A 302 9.72 -18.99 -2.36
CA HIS A 302 9.80 -17.92 -1.35
C HIS A 302 9.64 -16.51 -1.92
N TYR A 303 8.78 -16.32 -2.93
CA TYR A 303 8.56 -15.04 -3.60
C TYR A 303 9.83 -14.42 -4.22
N ALA A 304 10.88 -15.21 -4.42
CA ALA A 304 12.21 -14.73 -4.78
C ALA A 304 12.68 -13.58 -3.86
N ASN A 305 12.35 -13.68 -2.56
CA ASN A 305 12.62 -12.65 -1.57
C ASN A 305 14.13 -12.30 -1.43
N VAL A 306 15.03 -13.22 -1.79
CA VAL A 306 16.47 -12.99 -1.83
C VAL A 306 17.05 -13.42 -3.19
N LEU A 307 17.18 -12.48 -4.11
CA LEU A 307 17.84 -12.69 -5.41
C LEU A 307 19.37 -12.63 -5.28
N PRO A 308 20.13 -13.37 -6.11
CA PRO A 308 21.59 -13.26 -6.14
C PRO A 308 22.01 -11.88 -6.66
N TYR A 309 22.95 -11.25 -5.95
CA TYR A 309 23.51 -9.97 -6.36
C TYR A 309 24.60 -10.15 -7.44
N HIS A 310 24.70 -9.27 -8.44
CA HIS A 310 23.79 -8.17 -8.77
C HIS A 310 22.53 -8.66 -9.47
N PHE A 311 21.38 -8.04 -9.19
CA PHE A 311 20.15 -8.21 -9.97
C PHE A 311 19.58 -6.86 -10.39
N TYR A 312 18.89 -6.82 -11.53
CA TYR A 312 18.30 -5.61 -12.07
C TYR A 312 17.16 -5.93 -13.04
N ARG A 313 16.12 -5.09 -13.05
CA ARG A 313 15.02 -5.15 -14.01
C ARG A 313 14.75 -3.74 -14.54
N ASN A 314 14.61 -3.60 -15.86
CA ASN A 314 14.19 -2.34 -16.45
C ASN A 314 12.77 -1.98 -15.99
N ILE A 315 12.54 -0.69 -15.73
CA ILE A 315 11.20 -0.17 -15.46
C ILE A 315 10.32 -0.30 -16.71
N SER A 316 9.02 -0.42 -16.50
CA SER A 316 8.06 -0.27 -17.60
C SER A 316 8.05 1.18 -18.09
N THR A 317 7.76 1.36 -19.38
CA THR A 317 7.55 2.66 -20.04
C THR A 317 6.24 2.63 -20.81
N SER A 318 5.85 3.75 -21.41
CA SER A 318 4.68 3.81 -22.31
C SER A 318 4.78 2.89 -23.52
N GLN A 319 5.97 2.39 -23.88
CA GLN A 319 6.19 1.52 -25.03
C GLN A 319 6.45 0.06 -24.63
N VAL A 320 6.99 -0.17 -23.43
CA VAL A 320 7.44 -1.50 -23.01
C VAL A 320 6.99 -1.78 -21.59
N ALA A 321 6.11 -2.77 -21.43
CA ALA A 321 5.78 -3.35 -20.14
C ALA A 321 6.74 -4.51 -19.81
N THR A 322 7.32 -4.50 -18.60
CA THR A 322 8.25 -5.52 -18.11
C THR A 322 7.59 -6.43 -17.08
N THR A 323 8.03 -7.70 -17.03
CA THR A 323 7.51 -8.76 -16.15
C THR A 323 8.58 -9.20 -15.14
N PHE A 324 8.24 -10.10 -14.21
CA PHE A 324 9.26 -10.64 -13.30
C PHE A 324 10.36 -11.43 -14.05
N GLY A 325 10.00 -12.14 -15.12
CA GLY A 325 10.93 -12.89 -15.97
C GLY A 325 11.95 -12.02 -16.73
N ASP A 326 11.74 -10.70 -16.80
CA ASP A 326 12.71 -9.74 -17.37
C ASP A 326 13.82 -9.33 -16.37
N THR A 327 13.78 -9.85 -15.14
CA THR A 327 14.84 -9.60 -14.16
C THR A 327 16.12 -10.31 -14.58
N VAL A 328 17.21 -9.55 -14.69
CA VAL A 328 18.56 -10.06 -14.89
C VAL A 328 19.18 -10.31 -13.53
N VAL A 329 19.78 -11.49 -13.34
CA VAL A 329 20.50 -11.91 -12.14
C VAL A 329 21.92 -12.32 -12.51
N ALA A 330 22.88 -12.11 -11.60
CA ALA A 330 24.29 -12.45 -11.84
C ALA A 330 24.50 -13.96 -12.03
N ASN A 331 25.65 -14.33 -12.59
CA ASN A 331 26.15 -15.71 -12.70
C ASN A 331 25.31 -16.68 -13.56
N GLY A 332 24.71 -16.19 -14.65
CA GLY A 332 24.10 -17.06 -15.67
C GLY A 332 22.79 -17.75 -15.26
N THR A 333 22.19 -17.36 -14.13
CA THR A 333 20.86 -17.85 -13.73
C THR A 333 19.82 -17.31 -14.71
N SER A 334 19.25 -18.20 -15.52
CA SER A 334 18.27 -17.86 -16.54
C SER A 334 16.87 -17.85 -15.95
N LEU A 335 16.15 -16.74 -16.04
CA LEU A 335 14.71 -16.65 -15.70
C LEU A 335 13.82 -16.85 -16.93
N GLN A 336 14.34 -17.47 -17.99
CA GLN A 336 13.60 -17.68 -19.23
C GLN A 336 12.38 -18.57 -19.06
N ASN A 337 12.43 -19.55 -18.15
CA ASN A 337 11.27 -20.38 -17.80
C ASN A 337 10.12 -19.54 -17.26
N ILE A 338 10.38 -18.58 -16.36
CA ILE A 338 9.39 -17.63 -15.85
C ILE A 338 8.88 -16.78 -17.02
N LYS A 339 9.78 -16.24 -17.84
CA LYS A 339 9.42 -15.37 -18.96
C LYS A 339 8.53 -16.04 -20.01
N SER A 340 8.69 -17.35 -20.22
CA SER A 340 7.93 -18.12 -21.20
C SER A 340 6.68 -18.81 -20.66
N ALA A 341 6.46 -18.80 -19.34
CA ALA A 341 5.33 -19.48 -18.72
C ALA A 341 4.03 -18.69 -18.86
N ASP A 342 2.92 -19.38 -19.14
CA ASP A 342 1.59 -18.76 -19.12
C ASP A 342 1.15 -18.45 -17.68
N PHE A 343 1.57 -19.27 -16.71
CA PHE A 343 1.19 -19.11 -15.30
C PHE A 343 2.43 -19.03 -14.40
N VAL A 344 2.52 -17.96 -13.62
CA VAL A 344 3.56 -17.78 -12.59
C VAL A 344 2.91 -17.82 -11.23
N VAL A 345 3.24 -18.83 -10.42
CA VAL A 345 2.64 -19.08 -9.11
C VAL A 345 3.59 -18.63 -8.01
N TYR A 346 3.14 -17.73 -7.15
CA TYR A 346 3.93 -17.20 -6.03
C TYR A 346 3.60 -17.90 -4.71
N ASP A 347 2.33 -18.26 -4.51
CA ASP A 347 1.91 -19.15 -3.42
C ASP A 347 1.60 -20.53 -4.01
N LYS A 348 2.50 -21.50 -3.82
CA LYS A 348 2.39 -22.82 -4.45
C LYS A 348 1.10 -23.55 -4.08
N GLU A 349 0.72 -23.56 -2.81
CA GLU A 349 -0.45 -24.30 -2.34
C GLU A 349 -1.74 -23.69 -2.88
N ARG A 350 -1.92 -22.38 -2.70
CA ARG A 350 -3.14 -21.68 -3.10
C ARG A 350 -3.22 -21.47 -4.61
N GLY A 351 -2.10 -21.15 -5.26
CA GLY A 351 -2.01 -20.92 -6.69
C GLY A 351 -2.30 -22.18 -7.51
N LEU A 352 -1.73 -23.34 -7.15
CA LEU A 352 -2.05 -24.60 -7.84
C LEU A 352 -3.50 -25.02 -7.63
N LYS A 353 -4.09 -24.73 -6.46
CA LYS A 353 -5.52 -24.94 -6.23
C LYS A 353 -6.40 -24.04 -7.10
N ILE A 354 -6.00 -22.79 -7.34
CA ILE A 354 -6.68 -21.87 -8.26
C ILE A 354 -6.60 -22.38 -9.70
N LEU A 355 -5.43 -22.83 -10.14
CA LEU A 355 -5.23 -23.33 -11.51
C LEU A 355 -5.96 -24.66 -11.77
N GLY A 356 -6.08 -25.50 -10.75
CA GLY A 356 -6.65 -26.84 -10.89
C GLY A 356 -5.66 -27.82 -11.53
N THR A 357 -6.15 -28.96 -12.00
CA THR A 357 -5.28 -30.06 -12.47
C THR A 357 -4.75 -29.86 -13.89
N GLN A 358 -5.45 -29.09 -14.74
CA GLN A 358 -5.14 -28.93 -16.16
C GLN A 358 -5.49 -27.51 -16.62
N PRO A 359 -4.79 -26.48 -16.11
CA PRO A 359 -5.02 -25.10 -16.56
C PRO A 359 -4.62 -24.97 -18.04
N THR A 360 -5.34 -24.14 -18.79
CA THR A 360 -4.97 -23.83 -20.18
C THR A 360 -5.05 -22.35 -20.45
N TYR A 361 -4.10 -21.84 -21.24
CA TYR A 361 -4.12 -20.51 -21.83
C TYR A 361 -4.19 -20.65 -23.35
N LYS A 362 -5.07 -19.88 -24.00
CA LYS A 362 -5.21 -19.87 -25.46
C LYS A 362 -5.42 -18.44 -25.95
N TYR A 363 -4.55 -17.98 -26.84
CA TYR A 363 -4.80 -16.77 -27.61
C TYR A 363 -5.88 -17.04 -28.66
N MET A 364 -7.00 -16.31 -28.60
CA MET A 364 -8.20 -16.61 -29.38
C MET A 364 -8.34 -15.70 -30.60
N PHE A 365 -8.20 -14.39 -30.41
CA PHE A 365 -8.42 -13.41 -31.47
C PHE A 365 -7.34 -12.33 -31.45
N ALA A 366 -6.83 -12.01 -32.64
CA ALA A 366 -6.09 -10.79 -32.86
C ALA A 366 -7.06 -9.63 -33.08
N VAL A 367 -6.87 -8.57 -32.31
CA VAL A 367 -7.63 -7.31 -32.41
C VAL A 367 -6.65 -6.16 -32.60
N SER A 368 -7.18 -4.96 -32.84
CA SER A 368 -6.33 -3.77 -32.98
C SER A 368 -5.59 -3.41 -31.69
N ASP A 369 -4.60 -2.53 -31.78
CA ASP A 369 -3.86 -2.03 -30.60
C ASP A 369 -4.67 -1.04 -29.73
N ALA A 370 -5.93 -0.76 -30.08
CA ALA A 370 -6.81 0.00 -29.21
C ALA A 370 -7.07 -0.68 -27.88
N VAL A 371 -7.52 0.11 -26.91
CA VAL A 371 -7.97 -0.41 -25.62
C VAL A 371 -9.26 -1.20 -25.83
N HIS A 372 -9.28 -2.44 -25.33
CA HIS A 372 -10.45 -3.31 -25.39
C HIS A 372 -10.96 -3.54 -23.96
N GLU A 373 -12.22 -3.19 -23.74
CA GLU A 373 -12.77 -2.91 -22.42
C GLU A 373 -14.22 -3.40 -22.28
N ALA A 374 -14.88 -3.11 -21.17
CA ALA A 374 -16.29 -3.38 -20.90
C ALA A 374 -16.73 -4.85 -21.09
N PRO A 375 -15.95 -5.87 -20.69
CA PRO A 375 -16.35 -7.25 -20.91
C PRO A 375 -17.56 -7.62 -20.02
N VAL A 376 -18.69 -7.93 -20.65
CA VAL A 376 -19.93 -8.33 -19.96
C VAL A 376 -20.47 -9.64 -20.54
N TYR A 377 -20.49 -10.68 -19.71
CA TYR A 377 -21.07 -11.97 -20.07
C TYR A 377 -22.58 -11.99 -19.87
N VAL A 378 -23.32 -12.25 -20.94
CA VAL A 378 -24.78 -12.43 -20.92
C VAL A 378 -25.07 -13.93 -21.02
N ALA A 379 -25.21 -14.58 -19.87
CA ALA A 379 -25.33 -16.03 -19.76
C ALA A 379 -26.52 -16.61 -20.55
N ALA A 380 -27.67 -15.92 -20.55
CA ALA A 380 -28.88 -16.36 -21.25
C ALA A 380 -28.70 -16.49 -22.77
N GLN A 381 -27.77 -15.71 -23.35
CA GLN A 381 -27.42 -15.76 -24.76
C GLN A 381 -26.12 -16.52 -25.02
N ASN A 382 -25.39 -16.84 -23.96
CA ASN A 382 -24.03 -17.36 -23.99
C ASN A 382 -23.12 -16.50 -24.89
N LYS A 383 -23.14 -15.19 -24.67
CA LYS A 383 -22.35 -14.20 -25.42
C LYS A 383 -21.56 -13.31 -24.47
N LEU A 384 -20.34 -12.98 -24.87
CA LEU A 384 -19.49 -12.03 -24.16
C LEU A 384 -19.39 -10.75 -24.99
N TYR A 385 -19.99 -9.68 -24.50
CA TYR A 385 -19.89 -8.34 -25.09
C TYR A 385 -18.63 -7.67 -24.58
N LEU A 386 -17.96 -6.90 -25.42
CA LEU A 386 -16.86 -6.04 -25.04
C LEU A 386 -16.82 -4.82 -25.97
N SER A 387 -16.05 -3.81 -25.59
CA SER A 387 -15.91 -2.58 -26.33
C SER A 387 -14.49 -2.43 -26.86
N GLN A 388 -14.36 -1.59 -27.88
CA GLN A 388 -13.08 -1.12 -28.38
C GLN A 388 -13.08 0.41 -28.27
N LEU A 389 -12.19 0.96 -27.45
CA LEU A 389 -12.04 2.41 -27.30
C LEU A 389 -11.21 2.95 -28.47
N ALA A 390 -11.89 3.71 -29.32
CA ALA A 390 -11.51 4.23 -30.64
C ALA A 390 -10.03 4.10 -31.11
N PRO A 391 -9.77 3.19 -32.07
CA PRO A 391 -8.69 3.31 -33.06
C PRO A 391 -9.11 4.06 -34.35
N PRO A 392 -10.35 3.92 -34.89
CA PRO A 392 -10.96 4.91 -35.81
C PRO A 392 -11.73 6.00 -35.07
N ALA A 393 -11.66 7.24 -35.55
CA ALA A 393 -12.40 8.37 -35.00
C ALA A 393 -13.92 8.09 -35.03
N GLY A 394 -14.53 8.03 -33.84
CA GLY A 394 -15.96 7.82 -33.70
C GLY A 394 -16.45 6.39 -33.96
N TYR A 395 -15.62 5.38 -33.68
CA TYR A 395 -16.05 3.98 -33.69
C TYR A 395 -17.19 3.77 -32.67
N LEU A 396 -18.37 3.39 -33.17
CA LEU A 396 -19.60 3.16 -32.39
C LEU A 396 -19.91 1.69 -32.11
N PRO A 397 -19.57 0.71 -32.97
CA PRO A 397 -19.82 -0.68 -32.65
C PRO A 397 -19.08 -1.15 -31.40
N GLN A 398 -19.69 -2.07 -30.68
CA GLN A 398 -19.06 -2.95 -29.70
C GLN A 398 -18.64 -4.23 -30.43
N LEU A 399 -17.92 -5.11 -29.73
CA LEU A 399 -17.62 -6.46 -30.20
C LEU A 399 -18.38 -7.48 -29.36
N VAL A 400 -18.66 -8.62 -29.96
CA VAL A 400 -19.28 -9.75 -29.28
C VAL A 400 -18.55 -11.04 -29.65
N VAL A 401 -18.17 -11.78 -28.61
CA VAL A 401 -17.71 -13.17 -28.75
C VAL A 401 -18.93 -14.07 -28.60
N ASP A 402 -19.27 -14.80 -29.66
CA ASP A 402 -20.34 -15.80 -29.64
C ASP A 402 -19.78 -17.14 -29.17
N LEU A 403 -20.14 -17.53 -27.94
CA LEU A 403 -19.67 -18.76 -27.30
C LEU A 403 -20.55 -19.98 -27.64
N ASN A 404 -21.56 -19.81 -28.50
CA ASN A 404 -22.36 -20.92 -29.03
C ASN A 404 -21.69 -21.61 -30.23
N GLN A 405 -20.61 -21.03 -30.76
CA GLN A 405 -19.82 -21.59 -31.86
C GLN A 405 -18.58 -22.32 -31.32
N ASP A 406 -18.13 -23.36 -32.03
CA ASP A 406 -16.86 -24.04 -31.76
C ASP A 406 -16.02 -24.14 -33.06
N PRO A 407 -14.91 -23.37 -33.18
CA PRO A 407 -14.41 -22.40 -32.21
C PRO A 407 -15.34 -21.17 -32.06
N PRO A 408 -15.30 -20.46 -30.91
CA PRO A 408 -16.03 -19.20 -30.74
C PRO A 408 -15.70 -18.19 -31.83
N THR A 409 -16.66 -17.33 -32.17
CA THR A 409 -16.48 -16.29 -33.21
C THR A 409 -16.52 -14.89 -32.61
N LEU A 410 -15.84 -13.95 -33.26
CA LEU A 410 -15.82 -12.53 -32.90
C LEU A 410 -16.51 -11.72 -34.01
N SER A 411 -17.46 -10.85 -33.66
CA SER A 411 -18.15 -9.98 -34.62
C SER A 411 -18.46 -8.61 -34.02
N GLU A 412 -18.74 -7.62 -34.86
CA GLU A 412 -19.26 -6.33 -34.43
C GLU A 412 -20.71 -6.44 -33.97
N PHE A 413 -21.08 -5.61 -33.01
CA PHE A 413 -22.42 -5.45 -32.49
C PHE A 413 -22.73 -3.97 -32.32
N LEU A 414 -23.86 -3.50 -32.85
CA LEU A 414 -24.29 -2.12 -32.70
C LEU A 414 -25.59 -2.07 -31.91
N SER A 415 -25.55 -1.37 -30.79
CA SER A 415 -26.70 -1.14 -29.92
C SER A 415 -27.63 -0.06 -30.48
N ASP A 416 -28.91 -0.06 -30.05
CA ASP A 416 -29.91 0.90 -30.54
C ASP A 416 -30.65 1.65 -29.40
N PRO A 417 -30.42 2.95 -29.21
CA PRO A 417 -29.44 3.78 -29.92
C PRO A 417 -27.99 3.34 -29.61
N PRO A 418 -27.02 3.72 -30.47
CA PRO A 418 -25.62 3.43 -30.22
C PRO A 418 -25.10 4.11 -28.95
N VAL A 419 -24.20 3.41 -28.26
CA VAL A 419 -23.43 3.97 -27.14
C VAL A 419 -22.00 4.20 -27.60
N TYR A 420 -21.50 5.43 -27.44
CA TYR A 420 -20.13 5.76 -27.85
C TYR A 420 -19.12 5.39 -26.76
N ALA A 421 -18.17 4.52 -27.11
CA ALA A 421 -17.07 4.07 -26.27
C ALA A 421 -17.51 3.60 -24.86
N PRO A 422 -18.36 2.55 -24.74
CA PRO A 422 -18.51 1.84 -23.47
C PRO A 422 -17.14 1.44 -22.94
N ASN A 423 -16.86 1.69 -21.66
CA ASN A 423 -15.56 1.48 -21.05
C ASN A 423 -15.66 0.43 -19.94
N GLY A 424 -16.45 0.70 -18.90
CA GLY A 424 -16.80 -0.29 -17.90
C GLY A 424 -18.10 -1.00 -18.19
N GLY A 425 -18.27 -2.19 -17.64
CA GLY A 425 -19.51 -2.92 -17.79
C GLY A 425 -19.76 -4.02 -16.76
N THR A 426 -21.02 -4.22 -16.42
CA THR A 426 -21.47 -5.37 -15.63
C THR A 426 -22.84 -5.86 -16.07
N PHE A 427 -23.16 -7.11 -15.76
CA PHE A 427 -24.51 -7.65 -15.94
C PHE A 427 -25.28 -7.49 -14.63
N TYR A 428 -26.44 -6.84 -14.68
CA TYR A 428 -27.29 -6.67 -13.52
C TYR A 428 -28.78 -6.71 -13.88
N ASN A 429 -29.54 -7.59 -13.22
CA ASN A 429 -31.00 -7.70 -13.30
C ASN A 429 -31.50 -7.82 -14.76
N GLY A 430 -30.91 -8.76 -15.51
CA GLY A 430 -31.26 -9.03 -16.91
C GLY A 430 -30.74 -8.01 -17.92
N ARG A 431 -29.99 -7.00 -17.49
CA ARG A 431 -29.49 -5.92 -18.35
C ARG A 431 -27.97 -5.84 -18.27
N VAL A 432 -27.37 -5.39 -19.36
CA VAL A 432 -25.99 -4.90 -19.33
C VAL A 432 -26.02 -3.46 -18.84
N VAL A 433 -25.18 -3.11 -17.87
CA VAL A 433 -24.97 -1.74 -17.39
C VAL A 433 -23.58 -1.32 -17.82
N TRP A 434 -23.49 -0.21 -18.56
CA TRP A 434 -22.24 0.31 -19.11
C TRP A 434 -21.91 1.71 -18.59
N GLY A 435 -20.62 1.95 -18.37
CA GLY A 435 -20.04 3.27 -18.31
C GLY A 435 -19.70 3.71 -19.72
N ALA A 436 -20.32 4.76 -20.22
CA ALA A 436 -19.98 5.36 -21.51
C ALA A 436 -18.93 6.45 -21.28
N SER A 437 -17.78 6.31 -21.92
CA SER A 437 -16.66 7.26 -21.80
C SER A 437 -16.65 8.30 -22.91
N GLY A 438 -17.29 8.01 -24.05
CA GLY A 438 -17.23 8.84 -25.26
C GLY A 438 -18.09 10.10 -25.20
N GLY A 439 -17.55 11.21 -25.71
CA GLY A 439 -18.25 12.49 -25.81
C GLY A 439 -18.11 13.13 -27.19
N ASN A 440 -19.20 13.38 -27.90
CA ASN A 440 -19.16 14.08 -29.18
C ASN A 440 -20.49 14.78 -29.48
N ARG A 441 -20.43 16.06 -29.90
CA ARG A 441 -21.61 16.86 -30.30
C ARG A 441 -22.42 16.26 -31.46
N SER A 442 -21.78 15.48 -32.34
CA SER A 442 -22.45 14.90 -33.51
C SER A 442 -21.72 13.66 -33.99
N ILE A 443 -22.08 12.51 -33.43
CA ILE A 443 -21.59 11.18 -33.83
C ILE A 443 -22.77 10.25 -34.07
N GLY A 444 -22.78 9.55 -35.21
CA GLY A 444 -23.91 8.71 -35.61
C GLY A 444 -25.24 9.47 -35.73
N GLY A 445 -25.21 10.77 -35.99
CA GLY A 445 -26.41 11.63 -36.07
C GLY A 445 -26.99 12.06 -34.72
N THR A 446 -26.30 11.77 -33.60
CA THR A 446 -26.75 12.11 -32.25
C THR A 446 -25.63 12.76 -31.43
N GLU A 447 -26.00 13.54 -30.42
CA GLU A 447 -25.06 13.99 -29.40
C GLU A 447 -24.83 12.85 -28.38
N GLN A 448 -23.57 12.54 -28.10
CA GLN A 448 -23.15 11.54 -27.12
C GLN A 448 -22.35 12.21 -26.01
N ARG A 449 -22.57 11.81 -24.77
CA ARG A 449 -21.89 12.32 -23.58
C ARG A 449 -21.57 11.18 -22.62
N PRO A 450 -20.47 11.32 -21.84
CA PRO A 450 -20.14 10.36 -20.80
C PRO A 450 -21.29 10.18 -19.82
N GLY A 451 -21.48 8.95 -19.34
CA GLY A 451 -22.62 8.63 -18.50
C GLY A 451 -22.85 7.14 -18.29
N LEU A 452 -23.86 6.81 -17.50
CA LEU A 452 -24.31 5.44 -17.30
C LEU A 452 -25.41 5.09 -18.29
N ARG A 453 -25.28 3.94 -18.95
CA ARG A 453 -26.25 3.40 -19.91
C ARG A 453 -26.63 1.98 -19.52
N THR A 454 -27.84 1.55 -19.88
CA THR A 454 -28.20 0.13 -19.86
C THR A 454 -28.46 -0.36 -21.28
N LEU A 455 -28.10 -1.61 -21.58
CA LEU A 455 -28.53 -2.35 -22.76
C LEU A 455 -29.43 -3.50 -22.32
N ASP A 456 -30.57 -3.60 -22.98
CA ASP A 456 -31.43 -4.77 -22.98
C ASP A 456 -30.92 -5.78 -24.02
N PRO A 457 -30.37 -6.93 -23.61
CA PRO A 457 -29.78 -7.87 -24.56
C PRO A 457 -30.83 -8.55 -25.45
N GLU A 458 -32.10 -8.62 -25.02
CA GLU A 458 -33.17 -9.25 -25.81
C GLU A 458 -33.69 -8.34 -26.92
N THR A 459 -33.83 -7.04 -26.62
CA THR A 459 -34.41 -6.07 -27.56
C THR A 459 -33.37 -5.22 -28.28
N ASN A 460 -32.09 -5.35 -27.91
CA ASN A 460 -30.99 -4.49 -28.34
C ASN A 460 -31.17 -3.00 -27.98
N LYS A 461 -32.08 -2.69 -27.05
CA LYS A 461 -32.41 -1.30 -26.71
C LYS A 461 -31.52 -0.74 -25.62
N THR A 462 -31.00 0.47 -25.84
CA THR A 462 -30.24 1.19 -24.82
C THR A 462 -31.01 2.34 -24.20
N VAL A 463 -30.71 2.62 -22.93
CA VAL A 463 -31.33 3.69 -22.14
C VAL A 463 -30.26 4.42 -21.35
N THR A 464 -30.37 5.75 -21.30
CA THR A 464 -29.54 6.61 -20.44
C THR A 464 -30.06 6.59 -19.01
N LEU A 465 -29.19 6.28 -18.05
CA LEU A 465 -29.50 6.41 -16.63
C LEU A 465 -29.05 7.76 -16.07
N LEU A 466 -27.84 8.19 -16.45
CA LEU A 466 -27.18 9.38 -15.92
C LEU A 466 -26.18 9.90 -16.94
N ASN A 467 -26.02 11.22 -17.08
CA ASN A 467 -25.06 11.84 -18.02
C ASN A 467 -24.40 13.14 -17.54
N ASN A 468 -24.68 13.57 -16.30
CA ASN A 468 -24.12 14.79 -15.74
C ASN A 468 -24.06 14.74 -14.21
N TYR A 469 -23.21 15.59 -13.63
CA TYR A 469 -23.20 15.94 -12.21
C TYR A 469 -23.56 17.42 -12.07
N TYR A 470 -24.82 17.69 -11.69
CA TYR A 470 -25.36 19.05 -11.55
C TYR A 470 -25.11 19.97 -12.76
N GLY A 471 -25.23 19.44 -13.98
CA GLY A 471 -25.03 20.16 -15.24
C GLY A 471 -23.60 20.11 -15.80
N TYR A 472 -22.62 19.59 -15.07
CA TYR A 472 -21.29 19.30 -15.59
C TYR A 472 -21.24 17.90 -16.19
N TYR A 473 -20.54 17.73 -17.32
CA TYR A 473 -20.26 16.40 -17.84
C TYR A 473 -19.27 15.68 -16.94
N PHE A 474 -19.47 14.36 -16.82
CA PHE A 474 -18.45 13.46 -16.29
C PHE A 474 -17.22 13.48 -17.21
N ASN A 475 -16.05 13.19 -16.65
CA ASN A 475 -14.79 13.16 -17.37
C ASN A 475 -14.70 11.92 -18.27
N THR A 476 -14.80 10.73 -17.65
CA THR A 476 -14.74 9.39 -18.23
C THR A 476 -15.53 8.51 -17.30
N VAL A 477 -16.80 8.17 -17.59
CA VAL A 477 -17.44 7.09 -16.81
C VAL A 477 -16.74 5.80 -17.23
N ASP A 478 -15.74 5.41 -16.42
CA ASP A 478 -14.74 4.42 -16.73
C ASP A 478 -15.29 3.07 -16.29
N ASP A 479 -14.88 2.53 -15.14
CA ASP A 479 -15.38 1.26 -14.64
C ASP A 479 -16.54 1.42 -13.63
N LEU A 480 -17.37 0.37 -13.47
CA LEU A 480 -18.53 0.40 -12.57
C LEU A 480 -18.83 -0.95 -11.91
N ALA A 481 -19.43 -0.87 -10.72
CA ALA A 481 -19.96 -2.01 -9.99
C ALA A 481 -21.36 -1.71 -9.42
N VAL A 482 -22.26 -2.69 -9.47
CA VAL A 482 -23.58 -2.57 -8.84
C VAL A 482 -23.56 -3.22 -7.47
N HIS A 483 -23.97 -2.48 -6.44
CA HIS A 483 -24.09 -3.02 -5.10
C HIS A 483 -25.31 -3.97 -5.03
N GLY A 484 -25.07 -5.26 -4.85
CA GLY A 484 -26.08 -6.31 -5.08
C GLY A 484 -27.25 -6.35 -4.08
N LYS A 485 -27.21 -5.54 -3.01
CA LYS A 485 -28.31 -5.38 -2.04
C LYS A 485 -29.14 -4.12 -2.27
N THR A 486 -28.50 -3.00 -2.59
CA THR A 486 -29.20 -1.70 -2.76
C THR A 486 -29.63 -1.47 -4.21
N GLY A 487 -28.89 -2.04 -5.17
CA GLY A 487 -29.02 -1.74 -6.60
C GLY A 487 -28.35 -0.43 -7.02
N ASP A 488 -27.61 0.21 -6.12
CA ASP A 488 -26.88 1.44 -6.42
C ASP A 488 -25.67 1.14 -7.31
N ILE A 489 -25.37 2.04 -8.23
CA ILE A 489 -24.28 1.92 -9.19
C ILE A 489 -23.13 2.78 -8.70
N TRP A 490 -21.99 2.15 -8.41
CA TRP A 490 -20.75 2.83 -8.05
C TRP A 490 -19.84 2.85 -9.27
N PHE A 491 -19.28 4.00 -9.61
CA PHE A 491 -18.50 4.16 -10.84
C PHE A 491 -17.35 5.15 -10.66
N THR A 492 -16.31 4.97 -11.45
CA THR A 492 -15.11 5.81 -11.44
C THR A 492 -15.15 6.83 -12.57
N ASP A 493 -14.61 8.03 -12.30
CA ASP A 493 -14.61 9.17 -13.24
C ASP A 493 -13.20 9.78 -13.48
N PRO A 494 -12.23 9.01 -13.99
CA PRO A 494 -10.90 9.51 -14.36
C PRO A 494 -10.95 10.40 -15.61
N GLN A 495 -9.79 10.91 -16.04
CA GLN A 495 -9.68 11.87 -17.14
C GLN A 495 -9.25 11.26 -18.49
N TYR A 496 -9.29 9.93 -18.64
CA TYR A 496 -8.79 9.21 -19.80
C TYR A 496 -9.41 9.62 -21.14
N SER A 497 -10.73 9.88 -21.17
CA SER A 497 -11.39 10.30 -22.40
C SER A 497 -10.79 11.57 -22.98
N TRP A 498 -10.35 12.49 -22.14
CA TRP A 498 -9.69 13.71 -22.58
C TRP A 498 -8.29 13.40 -23.13
N PHE A 499 -7.49 12.64 -22.38
CA PHE A 499 -6.12 12.31 -22.79
C PHE A 499 -6.06 11.55 -24.12
N ASN A 500 -7.04 10.67 -24.34
CA ASN A 500 -7.12 9.77 -25.49
C ASN A 500 -8.04 10.29 -26.61
N LYS A 501 -8.50 11.55 -26.54
CA LYS A 501 -9.34 12.17 -27.58
C LYS A 501 -10.66 11.41 -27.86
N LEU A 502 -11.24 10.81 -26.82
CA LEU A 502 -12.56 10.19 -26.87
C LEU A 502 -13.69 11.18 -26.61
N THR A 503 -13.38 12.33 -26.00
CA THR A 503 -14.33 13.41 -25.76
C THR A 503 -13.91 14.72 -26.42
N ASP A 504 -14.89 15.52 -26.85
CA ASP A 504 -14.72 16.87 -27.39
C ASP A 504 -14.82 17.98 -26.33
N THR A 505 -15.01 17.61 -25.06
CA THR A 505 -15.15 18.54 -23.94
C THR A 505 -14.06 18.30 -22.90
N PRO A 506 -13.28 19.33 -22.50
CA PRO A 506 -12.27 19.18 -21.46
C PRO A 506 -12.90 18.81 -20.11
N PRO A 507 -12.17 18.12 -19.22
CA PRO A 507 -12.63 17.78 -17.88
C PRO A 507 -13.20 19.00 -17.15
N GLN A 508 -14.41 18.84 -16.60
CA GLN A 508 -15.11 19.89 -15.85
C GLN A 508 -15.15 19.58 -14.35
N LEU A 509 -14.82 18.34 -13.98
CA LEU A 509 -14.84 17.81 -12.62
C LEU A 509 -13.44 17.28 -12.26
N PRO A 510 -13.07 17.26 -10.96
CA PRO A 510 -11.93 16.48 -10.51
C PRO A 510 -12.16 14.98 -10.77
N SER A 511 -11.08 14.21 -10.90
CA SER A 511 -11.20 12.75 -10.88
C SER A 511 -11.80 12.30 -9.54
N ALA A 512 -12.82 11.46 -9.58
CA ALA A 512 -13.48 10.97 -8.38
C ALA A 512 -14.18 9.62 -8.63
N THR A 513 -14.58 8.96 -7.56
CA THR A 513 -15.54 7.85 -7.58
C THR A 513 -16.89 8.37 -7.11
N TYR A 514 -17.96 7.95 -7.77
CA TYR A 514 -19.33 8.34 -7.48
C TYR A 514 -20.23 7.13 -7.22
N ARG A 515 -21.33 7.38 -6.51
CA ARG A 515 -22.46 6.45 -6.33
C ARG A 515 -23.71 7.09 -6.90
N TYR A 516 -24.37 6.40 -7.81
CA TYR A 516 -25.68 6.75 -8.36
C TYR A 516 -26.76 5.84 -7.77
N ASN A 517 -27.84 6.43 -7.28
CA ASN A 517 -29.03 5.71 -6.84
C ASN A 517 -30.09 5.72 -7.95
N PRO A 518 -30.38 4.59 -8.63
CA PRO A 518 -31.33 4.57 -9.74
C PRO A 518 -32.79 4.84 -9.33
N LYS A 519 -33.15 4.69 -8.05
CA LYS A 519 -34.52 4.91 -7.57
C LYS A 519 -34.83 6.39 -7.39
N SER A 520 -33.91 7.15 -6.82
CA SER A 520 -34.07 8.59 -6.59
C SER A 520 -33.46 9.47 -7.68
N GLY A 521 -32.52 8.93 -8.46
CA GLY A 521 -31.72 9.68 -9.42
C GLY A 521 -30.56 10.47 -8.79
N ALA A 522 -30.35 10.35 -7.47
CA ALA A 522 -29.32 11.10 -6.75
C ALA A 522 -27.91 10.53 -7.01
N VAL A 523 -26.92 11.43 -7.08
CA VAL A 523 -25.49 11.10 -7.23
C VAL A 523 -24.73 11.64 -6.02
N PHE A 524 -23.84 10.81 -5.48
CA PHE A 524 -23.03 11.09 -4.30
C PHE A 524 -21.56 10.85 -4.62
N VAL A 525 -20.67 11.66 -4.06
CA VAL A 525 -19.23 11.37 -4.10
C VAL A 525 -18.92 10.23 -3.12
N VAL A 526 -18.08 9.30 -3.55
CA VAL A 526 -17.58 8.17 -2.75
C VAL A 526 -16.17 8.45 -2.26
N ASP A 527 -15.29 8.86 -3.17
CA ASP A 527 -13.89 9.23 -2.89
C ASP A 527 -13.41 10.20 -3.98
N ASP A 528 -12.73 11.27 -3.58
CA ASP A 528 -12.12 12.28 -4.45
C ASP A 528 -10.60 12.38 -4.24
N THR A 529 -9.98 11.35 -3.66
CA THR A 529 -8.57 11.34 -3.25
C THR A 529 -7.69 10.47 -4.14
N LEU A 530 -8.27 9.59 -4.95
CA LEU A 530 -7.56 8.79 -5.96
C LEU A 530 -7.18 9.66 -7.18
N SER A 531 -5.98 9.46 -7.73
CA SER A 531 -5.49 10.29 -8.83
C SER A 531 -6.20 9.99 -10.16
N GLN A 532 -6.29 8.71 -10.52
CA GLN A 532 -7.10 8.23 -11.64
C GLN A 532 -7.81 6.95 -11.18
N PRO A 533 -9.00 7.05 -10.56
CA PRO A 533 -9.76 5.86 -10.17
C PRO A 533 -10.17 5.10 -11.43
N ASN A 534 -10.06 3.77 -11.43
CA ASN A 534 -10.27 2.95 -12.61
C ASN A 534 -11.15 1.73 -12.26
N GLY A 535 -10.62 0.51 -12.25
CA GLY A 535 -11.34 -0.71 -11.89
C GLY A 535 -11.97 -0.64 -10.51
N ILE A 536 -13.24 -1.07 -10.41
CA ILE A 536 -14.02 -1.09 -9.17
C ILE A 536 -14.77 -2.41 -9.01
N ALA A 537 -14.69 -3.02 -7.82
CA ALA A 537 -15.39 -4.26 -7.53
C ALA A 537 -15.73 -4.41 -6.05
N PHE A 538 -16.90 -4.98 -5.75
CA PHE A 538 -17.26 -5.40 -4.40
C PHE A 538 -16.77 -6.82 -4.11
N ASN A 539 -16.46 -7.07 -2.84
CA ASN A 539 -16.36 -8.43 -2.34
C ASN A 539 -17.75 -9.14 -2.34
N PRO A 540 -17.81 -10.48 -2.21
CA PRO A 540 -19.05 -11.22 -2.41
C PRO A 540 -20.23 -10.85 -1.48
N ASP A 541 -19.95 -10.33 -0.28
CA ASP A 541 -20.98 -9.90 0.67
C ASP A 541 -21.28 -8.38 0.63
N TYR A 542 -20.57 -7.66 -0.24
CA TYR A 542 -20.62 -6.22 -0.46
C TYR A 542 -20.20 -5.35 0.73
N SER A 543 -19.46 -5.91 1.70
CA SER A 543 -18.94 -5.13 2.84
C SER A 543 -17.65 -4.35 2.53
N ILE A 544 -16.97 -4.68 1.43
CA ILE A 544 -15.74 -4.03 0.98
C ILE A 544 -15.88 -3.69 -0.50
N VAL A 545 -15.51 -2.46 -0.86
CA VAL A 545 -15.28 -2.07 -2.26
C VAL A 545 -13.80 -1.86 -2.49
N TYR A 546 -13.29 -2.45 -3.57
CA TYR A 546 -11.93 -2.26 -4.04
C TYR A 546 -11.96 -1.31 -5.23
N ILE A 547 -11.03 -0.36 -5.26
CA ILE A 547 -10.88 0.61 -6.35
C ILE A 547 -9.39 0.71 -6.70
N SER A 548 -9.03 0.55 -7.97
CA SER A 548 -7.67 0.80 -8.45
C SER A 548 -7.41 2.28 -8.71
N ASP A 549 -6.22 2.75 -8.34
CA ASP A 549 -5.68 4.05 -8.74
C ASP A 549 -4.56 3.84 -9.74
N THR A 550 -4.77 4.32 -10.95
CA THR A 550 -3.89 4.19 -12.10
C THR A 550 -3.23 5.51 -12.48
N GLY A 551 -3.05 6.42 -11.50
CA GLY A 551 -2.44 7.74 -11.67
C GLY A 551 -1.03 7.77 -12.25
N ALA A 552 -0.31 6.64 -12.32
CA ALA A 552 0.91 6.47 -13.09
C ALA A 552 0.70 6.71 -14.59
N VAL A 553 -0.54 6.64 -15.08
CA VAL A 553 -0.96 6.88 -16.46
C VAL A 553 -1.81 8.15 -16.48
N SER A 554 -1.24 9.30 -16.85
CA SER A 554 -1.93 10.61 -16.75
C SER A 554 -1.44 11.60 -17.81
N GLY A 555 -2.31 12.49 -18.28
CA GLY A 555 -1.98 13.53 -19.27
C GLY A 555 -2.37 14.96 -18.82
N PRO A 556 -2.03 16.00 -19.61
CA PRO A 556 -2.47 17.36 -19.35
C PRO A 556 -3.96 17.54 -19.65
N VAL A 557 -4.66 18.31 -18.81
CA VAL A 557 -6.08 18.65 -18.99
C VAL A 557 -6.32 19.99 -19.69
N ASP A 558 -5.32 20.87 -19.71
CA ASP A 558 -5.45 22.19 -20.34
C ASP A 558 -5.50 22.04 -21.88
N PRO A 559 -6.56 22.51 -22.55
CA PRO A 559 -6.74 22.42 -23.99
C PRO A 559 -5.56 22.91 -24.83
N LYS A 560 -4.74 23.84 -24.31
CA LYS A 560 -3.59 24.36 -25.05
C LYS A 560 -2.52 23.30 -25.34
N PHE A 561 -2.49 22.20 -24.57
CA PHE A 561 -1.55 21.10 -24.75
C PHE A 561 -2.09 19.98 -25.66
N GLY A 562 -3.33 20.10 -26.16
CA GLY A 562 -3.95 19.09 -26.99
C GLY A 562 -4.18 17.75 -26.27
N HIS A 563 -4.01 16.65 -27.00
CA HIS A 563 -4.26 15.27 -26.51
C HIS A 563 -2.99 14.42 -26.71
N PRO A 564 -1.97 14.54 -25.85
CA PRO A 564 -0.71 13.80 -26.02
C PRO A 564 -0.82 12.31 -25.68
N GLY A 565 -2.01 11.81 -25.39
CA GLY A 565 -2.22 10.46 -24.88
C GLY A 565 -1.89 10.38 -23.38
N THR A 566 -1.55 9.18 -22.96
CA THR A 566 -1.41 8.78 -21.56
C THR A 566 0.03 8.33 -21.25
N PRO A 567 0.97 9.25 -21.00
CA PRO A 567 2.32 8.88 -20.64
C PRO A 567 2.35 8.12 -19.31
N PHE A 568 3.33 7.22 -19.18
CA PHE A 568 3.54 6.38 -18.01
C PHE A 568 4.67 6.91 -17.13
N ASN A 569 4.37 7.13 -15.86
CA ASN A 569 5.31 7.46 -14.81
C ASN A 569 5.41 6.30 -13.81
N ALA A 570 6.52 5.55 -13.88
CA ALA A 570 6.76 4.38 -13.03
C ALA A 570 6.82 4.67 -11.52
N THR A 571 6.87 5.93 -11.09
CA THR A 571 6.80 6.31 -9.67
C THR A 571 5.42 6.83 -9.24
N GLY A 572 4.47 6.95 -10.18
CA GLY A 572 3.09 7.38 -9.90
C GLY A 572 2.21 6.30 -9.26
N PRO A 573 0.98 6.67 -8.83
CA PRO A 573 0.02 5.74 -8.24
C PRO A 573 -0.32 4.57 -9.18
N ARG A 574 -0.25 3.34 -8.65
CA ARG A 574 -0.60 2.10 -9.37
C ARG A 574 -1.08 1.05 -8.37
N THR A 575 -2.00 1.49 -7.51
CA THR A 575 -2.32 0.80 -6.26
C THR A 575 -3.80 0.49 -6.19
N ILE A 576 -4.16 -0.72 -5.81
CA ILE A 576 -5.53 -1.07 -5.44
C ILE A 576 -5.75 -0.68 -3.98
N TYR A 577 -6.83 0.04 -3.71
CA TYR A 577 -7.28 0.39 -2.37
C TYR A 577 -8.56 -0.37 -2.02
N ALA A 578 -8.69 -0.73 -0.74
CA ALA A 578 -9.94 -1.23 -0.16
C ALA A 578 -10.60 -0.14 0.67
N PHE A 579 -11.93 -0.14 0.67
CA PHE A 579 -12.77 0.71 1.51
C PHE A 579 -13.83 -0.16 2.18
N ASP A 580 -14.10 0.11 3.45
CA ASP A 580 -15.20 -0.51 4.17
C ASP A 580 -16.51 0.17 3.75
N VAL A 581 -17.48 -0.64 3.35
CA VAL A 581 -18.81 -0.19 2.93
C VAL A 581 -19.73 -0.23 4.16
N SER A 582 -20.50 0.84 4.37
CA SER A 582 -21.47 0.91 5.46
C SER A 582 -22.51 -0.21 5.37
N LYS A 583 -23.13 -0.56 6.51
CA LYS A 583 -24.13 -1.64 6.58
C LYS A 583 -25.33 -1.43 5.64
N ASP A 584 -25.68 -0.18 5.37
CA ASP A 584 -26.76 0.21 4.45
C ASP A 584 -26.30 0.26 2.98
N GLY A 585 -25.00 0.09 2.69
CA GLY A 585 -24.46 0.03 1.33
C GLY A 585 -24.26 1.39 0.65
N THR A 586 -24.23 2.49 1.41
CA THR A 586 -24.31 3.85 0.84
C THR A 586 -23.03 4.69 0.95
N THR A 587 -22.13 4.37 1.89
CA THR A 587 -20.89 5.13 2.12
C THR A 587 -19.66 4.22 2.15
N ALA A 588 -18.52 4.76 1.74
CA ALA A 588 -17.21 4.13 1.86
C ALA A 588 -16.35 4.85 2.92
N SER A 589 -15.54 4.09 3.64
CA SER A 589 -14.63 4.61 4.67
C SER A 589 -13.38 3.72 4.80
N ASN A 590 -12.43 4.10 5.66
CA ASN A 590 -11.25 3.28 5.98
C ASN A 590 -10.42 2.85 4.74
N LYS A 591 -10.12 3.83 3.87
CA LYS A 591 -9.26 3.66 2.69
C LYS A 591 -7.91 3.08 3.11
N ARG A 592 -7.52 1.96 2.53
CA ARG A 592 -6.23 1.29 2.80
C ARG A 592 -5.63 0.67 1.53
N PRO A 593 -4.31 0.77 1.31
CA PRO A 593 -3.67 0.12 0.19
C PRO A 593 -3.70 -1.40 0.38
N VAL A 594 -3.97 -2.13 -0.70
CA VAL A 594 -4.01 -3.60 -0.73
C VAL A 594 -2.88 -4.13 -1.60
N TYR A 595 -2.69 -3.57 -2.79
CA TYR A 595 -1.71 -4.08 -3.75
C TYR A 595 -1.08 -2.95 -4.54
N LEU A 596 0.25 -2.93 -4.60
CA LEU A 596 0.99 -2.11 -5.55
C LEU A 596 1.34 -3.00 -6.75
N SER A 597 0.88 -2.61 -7.93
CA SER A 597 1.24 -3.33 -9.15
C SER A 597 2.77 -3.41 -9.30
N ALA A 598 3.25 -4.66 -9.46
CA ALA A 598 4.64 -4.95 -9.79
C ALA A 598 4.99 -4.67 -11.27
N GLY A 599 3.97 -4.38 -12.07
CA GLY A 599 4.03 -4.12 -13.51
C GLY A 599 3.60 -2.69 -13.84
N TYR A 600 2.73 -2.54 -14.86
CA TYR A 600 2.27 -1.25 -15.39
C TYR A 600 1.28 -0.58 -14.41
N VAL A 601 -0.03 -0.71 -14.63
CA VAL A 601 -1.07 -0.26 -13.71
C VAL A 601 -2.13 -1.33 -13.50
N PRO A 602 -2.77 -1.40 -12.31
CA PRO A 602 -3.92 -2.26 -12.09
C PRO A 602 -5.17 -1.66 -12.73
N ASP A 603 -5.54 -2.13 -13.92
CA ASP A 603 -6.63 -1.57 -14.74
C ASP A 603 -7.99 -2.15 -14.28
N GLY A 604 -8.70 -2.89 -15.14
CA GLY A 604 -9.92 -3.60 -14.80
C GLY A 604 -9.76 -4.54 -13.60
N LEU A 605 -10.71 -4.47 -12.68
CA LEU A 605 -10.68 -5.11 -11.37
C LEU A 605 -11.98 -5.90 -11.13
N LYS A 606 -11.86 -7.15 -10.68
CA LYS A 606 -13.00 -7.97 -10.26
C LYS A 606 -12.64 -8.80 -9.03
N VAL A 607 -13.65 -9.31 -8.34
CA VAL A 607 -13.46 -10.23 -7.21
C VAL A 607 -14.10 -11.58 -7.56
N ALA A 608 -13.39 -12.67 -7.32
CA ALA A 608 -13.87 -14.03 -7.51
C ALA A 608 -14.89 -14.43 -6.44
N ALA A 609 -15.63 -15.52 -6.66
CA ALA A 609 -16.68 -15.98 -5.73
C ALA A 609 -16.17 -16.30 -4.32
N ASN A 610 -14.89 -16.66 -4.19
CA ASN A 610 -14.24 -16.95 -2.91
C ASN A 610 -13.58 -15.71 -2.25
N GLY A 611 -13.74 -14.52 -2.82
CA GLY A 611 -13.20 -13.27 -2.30
C GLY A 611 -11.79 -12.91 -2.79
N TYR A 612 -11.16 -13.73 -3.64
CA TYR A 612 -9.87 -13.35 -4.24
C TYR A 612 -10.03 -12.19 -5.22
N ILE A 613 -9.09 -11.25 -5.15
CA ILE A 613 -9.07 -10.07 -6.00
C ILE A 613 -8.33 -10.44 -7.28
N VAL A 614 -8.86 -10.06 -8.42
CA VAL A 614 -8.28 -10.32 -9.74
C VAL A 614 -8.17 -8.98 -10.46
N THR A 615 -7.03 -8.67 -11.06
CA THR A 615 -6.80 -7.37 -11.72
C THR A 615 -5.97 -7.53 -12.99
N GLY A 616 -6.31 -6.76 -14.03
CA GLY A 616 -5.42 -6.58 -15.18
C GLY A 616 -4.16 -5.86 -14.73
N ASN A 617 -2.99 -6.28 -15.20
CA ASN A 617 -1.72 -5.68 -14.79
C ASN A 617 -0.68 -5.68 -15.92
N GLY A 618 -0.84 -4.79 -16.89
CA GLY A 618 0.08 -4.75 -18.03
C GLY A 618 0.02 -6.06 -18.80
N ARG A 619 1.10 -6.83 -18.81
CA ARG A 619 1.22 -8.11 -19.56
C ARG A 619 0.58 -9.31 -18.86
N GLY A 620 -0.62 -9.14 -18.32
CA GLY A 620 -1.29 -10.23 -17.66
C GLY A 620 -2.38 -9.85 -16.68
N VAL A 621 -2.73 -10.84 -15.86
CA VAL A 621 -3.70 -10.72 -14.77
C VAL A 621 -3.09 -11.26 -13.49
N ASP A 622 -3.18 -10.47 -12.42
CA ASP A 622 -2.76 -10.90 -11.08
C ASP A 622 -3.95 -11.40 -10.26
N VAL A 623 -3.74 -12.44 -9.48
CA VAL A 623 -4.69 -12.94 -8.46
C VAL A 623 -4.11 -12.74 -7.08
N LEU A 624 -4.86 -12.06 -6.23
CA LEU A 624 -4.48 -11.68 -4.88
C LEU A 624 -5.46 -12.29 -3.87
N ASP A 625 -4.99 -12.56 -2.66
CA ASP A 625 -5.89 -12.78 -1.54
C ASP A 625 -6.53 -11.45 -1.05
N PRO A 626 -7.55 -11.49 -0.17
CA PRO A 626 -8.22 -10.26 0.31
C PRO A 626 -7.32 -9.32 1.10
N HIS A 627 -6.12 -9.77 1.51
CA HIS A 627 -5.11 -8.99 2.21
C HIS A 627 -4.05 -8.42 1.27
N GLY A 628 -4.14 -8.71 -0.03
CA GLY A 628 -3.24 -8.18 -1.05
C GLY A 628 -2.01 -9.02 -1.33
N GLN A 629 -1.94 -10.25 -0.80
CA GLN A 629 -0.84 -11.16 -1.13
C GLN A 629 -0.99 -11.68 -2.56
N LEU A 630 0.02 -11.50 -3.39
CA LEU A 630 0.06 -12.06 -4.75
C LEU A 630 0.15 -13.59 -4.69
N LEU A 631 -0.80 -14.26 -5.33
CA LEU A 631 -0.90 -15.72 -5.35
C LEU A 631 -0.40 -16.29 -6.67
N LEU A 632 -0.81 -15.69 -7.79
CA LEU A 632 -0.37 -16.06 -9.13
C LEU A 632 -0.56 -14.90 -10.12
N THR A 633 0.14 -14.98 -11.24
CA THR A 633 0.01 -14.12 -12.41
C THR A 633 -0.24 -15.00 -13.64
N ILE A 634 -1.26 -14.67 -14.43
CA ILE A 634 -1.42 -15.16 -15.80
C ILE A 634 -0.67 -14.20 -16.71
N GLN A 635 0.27 -14.68 -17.51
CA GLN A 635 1.04 -13.85 -18.44
C GLN A 635 0.45 -13.84 -19.85
N THR A 636 0.55 -12.69 -20.50
CA THR A 636 0.13 -12.48 -21.89
C THR A 636 1.23 -11.78 -22.69
N ASN A 637 1.16 -11.85 -24.02
CA ASN A 637 2.05 -11.10 -24.92
C ASN A 637 1.50 -9.71 -25.28
N TYR A 638 0.34 -9.33 -24.75
CA TYR A 638 -0.34 -8.06 -24.95
C TYR A 638 -0.76 -7.44 -23.61
N THR A 639 -1.07 -6.14 -23.59
CA THR A 639 -1.56 -5.47 -22.37
C THR A 639 -3.01 -5.87 -22.11
N VAL A 640 -3.30 -6.50 -20.98
CA VAL A 640 -4.68 -6.80 -20.55
C VAL A 640 -5.25 -5.60 -19.82
N GLN A 641 -6.35 -5.04 -20.34
CA GLN A 641 -7.08 -3.95 -19.69
C GLN A 641 -8.20 -4.51 -18.81
N ASN A 642 -8.97 -5.48 -19.32
CA ASN A 642 -10.05 -6.07 -18.55
C ASN A 642 -10.25 -7.55 -18.87
N PHE A 643 -11.18 -8.18 -18.16
CA PHE A 643 -11.49 -9.61 -18.27
C PHE A 643 -12.89 -9.93 -17.72
N ALA A 644 -13.44 -11.09 -18.09
CA ALA A 644 -14.70 -11.60 -17.53
C ALA A 644 -14.74 -13.13 -17.47
N TRP A 645 -15.44 -13.65 -16.46
CA TRP A 645 -15.75 -15.08 -16.38
C TRP A 645 -16.98 -15.42 -17.22
N THR A 646 -16.95 -16.63 -17.80
CA THR A 646 -17.99 -17.17 -18.67
C THR A 646 -18.21 -18.66 -18.38
N GLY A 647 -19.25 -19.22 -18.99
CA GLY A 647 -19.60 -20.63 -18.88
C GLY A 647 -20.46 -20.94 -17.64
N PRO A 648 -21.06 -22.14 -17.58
CA PRO A 648 -22.10 -22.48 -16.60
C PRO A 648 -21.59 -22.53 -15.16
N LYS A 649 -20.27 -22.64 -14.95
CA LYS A 649 -19.63 -22.63 -13.62
C LYS A 649 -18.78 -21.37 -13.39
N LEU A 650 -18.81 -20.42 -14.33
CA LEU A 650 -17.97 -19.21 -14.31
C LEU A 650 -16.49 -19.51 -14.07
N LYS A 651 -15.96 -20.58 -14.69
CA LYS A 651 -14.57 -21.04 -14.56
C LYS A 651 -13.74 -20.83 -15.83
N THR A 652 -14.32 -20.24 -16.86
CA THR A 652 -13.59 -19.86 -18.07
C THR A 652 -13.40 -18.35 -18.06
N LEU A 653 -12.15 -17.90 -17.95
CA LEU A 653 -11.80 -16.49 -17.93
C LEU A 653 -11.44 -16.01 -19.34
N TRP A 654 -12.01 -14.91 -19.79
CA TRP A 654 -11.63 -14.22 -21.02
C TRP A 654 -10.87 -12.95 -20.68
N LEU A 655 -9.72 -12.77 -21.31
CA LEU A 655 -8.83 -11.62 -21.16
C LEU A 655 -8.88 -10.80 -22.45
N MET A 656 -8.96 -9.48 -22.36
CA MET A 656 -8.96 -8.62 -23.53
C MET A 656 -8.12 -7.37 -23.29
N GLY A 657 -7.57 -6.89 -24.39
CA GLY A 657 -6.56 -5.87 -24.32
C GLY A 657 -6.11 -5.32 -25.66
N SER A 658 -5.12 -4.43 -25.62
CA SER A 658 -4.47 -3.90 -26.81
C SER A 658 -3.73 -4.99 -27.56
N GLY A 659 -4.27 -5.43 -28.70
CA GLY A 659 -3.66 -6.43 -29.58
C GLY A 659 -4.08 -7.87 -29.33
N GLY A 660 -4.99 -8.17 -28.39
CA GLY A 660 -5.38 -9.56 -28.15
C GLY A 660 -6.64 -9.81 -27.32
N ILE A 661 -7.27 -10.95 -27.59
CA ILE A 661 -8.26 -11.58 -26.74
C ILE A 661 -7.82 -13.02 -26.48
N SER A 662 -7.81 -13.45 -25.22
CA SER A 662 -7.40 -14.80 -24.81
C SER A 662 -8.42 -15.46 -23.90
N LYS A 663 -8.36 -16.79 -23.85
CA LYS A 663 -9.20 -17.64 -23.01
C LYS A 663 -8.32 -18.45 -22.06
N VAL A 664 -8.73 -18.51 -20.80
CA VAL A 664 -8.10 -19.29 -19.73
C VAL A 664 -9.11 -20.23 -19.11
N GLU A 665 -8.75 -21.50 -19.01
CA GLU A 665 -9.49 -22.50 -18.22
C GLU A 665 -8.73 -22.74 -16.92
N TRP A 666 -9.41 -22.60 -15.78
CA TRP A 666 -8.86 -22.76 -14.43
C TRP A 666 -9.97 -23.11 -13.42
N ASP A 667 -9.64 -23.26 -12.15
CA ASP A 667 -10.60 -23.64 -11.10
C ASP A 667 -11.14 -22.47 -10.26
N LEU A 668 -10.69 -21.23 -10.49
CA LEU A 668 -11.20 -20.04 -9.81
C LEU A 668 -12.48 -19.51 -10.46
N ALA A 669 -13.60 -19.70 -9.77
CA ALA A 669 -14.90 -19.26 -10.23
C ALA A 669 -15.14 -17.75 -9.98
N GLY A 670 -15.68 -17.07 -10.99
CA GLY A 670 -16.19 -15.70 -10.87
C GLY A 670 -17.45 -15.63 -10.01
N GLN A 671 -17.83 -14.42 -9.60
CA GLN A 671 -19.10 -14.18 -8.89
C GLN A 671 -20.30 -14.37 -9.82
N GLU A 672 -21.37 -14.99 -9.31
CA GLU A 672 -22.68 -14.92 -9.94
C GLU A 672 -23.24 -13.51 -9.75
N LEU A 673 -23.31 -12.76 -10.84
CA LEU A 673 -23.88 -11.42 -10.87
C LEU A 673 -25.41 -11.54 -11.00
N LYS A 674 -26.13 -10.71 -10.25
CA LYS A 674 -27.60 -10.75 -10.13
C LYS A 674 -28.33 -10.28 -11.38
#